data_AF-A0A519SKZ5-F1
#
_entry.id   AF-A0A519SKZ5-F1
#
_cell.length_a   1.000
_cell.length_b   1.000
_cell.length_c   1.000
_cell.angle_alpha   90.00
_cell.angle_beta   90.00
_cell.angle_gamma   90.00
#
_symmetry.space_group_name_H-M   'P 1'
#
loop_
_entity.id
_entity.type
_entity.pdbx_description
1 polymer ?
#
loop_
_entity_poly.entity_id
_entity_poly.type
_entity_poly.pdbx_seq_one_letter_code
_entity_poly.pdbx_strand_id
1 'polypeptide(L)'
;MLGQKTGLKWIWGVLLALGLSAPGRASAQAAGPAPARALRSLSPADTTFAELEFLRSEIGGARVVFLGEPTHGEGNVLAAKARLVAFLQQRLGFTTLAMESGFFELHKAQREIAGGKSVPKNLQSSIFPIWMQTQEFQAVLPLVGPDGLRVMGFDPQLSGDYNEDLVEDLQDFLDDEKGSEALDYDLLSEVVSRMAEHFELPPGRPLAALEAELAKADALLRRAAAAPTAARRAEAGFWQQCLRSLAALARDYATHGAGSKTRAEWVAADSNPRDAQMADNLLWYLRQHPAEKVICWGALPHFANRVEVLGNDELRAYRPMGRAVKEALGPEQVYILGTLAGGGTHGWPGAASQAVPPPAPGTLEANLLALQAPYAFVSLKHDAPGRQLTTYAFDYQPLAGPWSEVVDGFLFLKSVNPPHWLAADSTAARLDTTAAGAVAQVPPPGSLSPALGQSAPTVRRVVRVADVSGLRTVRGVVLDPRRRPVPYAAVVLPGRSQGTVADANGRFALPLPGPTRLQVSSLGYNLATVQSPLGNEELTVVLTPAAYALDAVRVAGSAPPTPEVILKNVVKHIPVNYEQQDYAAEVYTHRRLSNFDTLRLEVEAVSRLRVPAGFRHYTRGLLGHEADVFQEVKQRHVLAQQGQHVPLLHFLKNVG
;
A
#
# COMPACT_ATOMS: atom_id res chain seq x y z
N MET A 1 2.94 -20.03 8.34
CA MET A 1 2.96 -20.08 6.86
C MET A 1 2.10 -18.93 6.36
N LEU A 2 2.67 -17.73 6.33
CA LEU A 2 2.17 -16.65 5.49
C LEU A 2 2.80 -16.91 4.12
N GLY A 3 2.04 -17.57 3.26
CA GLY A 3 2.47 -17.83 1.89
C GLY A 3 2.69 -16.49 1.19
N GLN A 4 3.88 -16.35 0.59
CA GLN A 4 4.16 -15.34 -0.41
C GLN A 4 3.00 -15.33 -1.40
N LYS A 5 2.11 -14.32 -1.27
CA LYS A 5 1.13 -14.03 -2.32
C LYS A 5 1.95 -13.73 -3.57
N THR A 6 1.60 -14.48 -4.62
CA THR A 6 2.04 -14.38 -6.00
C THR A 6 2.31 -12.94 -6.41
N GLY A 7 3.43 -12.72 -7.12
CA GLY A 7 3.93 -11.40 -7.49
C GLY A 7 2.84 -10.47 -8.01
N LEU A 8 2.58 -9.40 -7.25
CA LEU A 8 1.71 -8.32 -7.68
C LEU A 8 2.32 -7.67 -8.91
N LYS A 9 1.59 -7.71 -10.02
CA LYS A 9 1.79 -6.80 -11.14
C LYS A 9 1.31 -5.43 -10.69
N TRP A 10 2.22 -4.62 -10.16
CA TRP A 10 1.93 -3.26 -9.71
C TRP A 10 1.87 -2.32 -10.92
N ILE A 11 0.67 -2.00 -11.42
CA ILE A 11 0.45 -0.96 -12.44
C ILE A 11 -0.22 0.23 -11.76
N TRP A 12 0.56 0.96 -10.93
CA TRP A 12 0.07 2.16 -10.22
C TRP A 12 0.42 3.48 -10.91
N GLY A 13 1.31 3.46 -11.90
CA GLY A 13 1.81 4.69 -12.53
C GLY A 13 1.44 4.78 -14.00
N VAL A 14 1.19 6.00 -14.47
CA VAL A 14 1.42 6.36 -15.88
C VAL A 14 2.90 6.26 -16.11
N LEU A 15 3.35 5.16 -16.70
CA LEU A 15 4.71 5.04 -17.21
C LEU A 15 4.65 5.37 -18.69
N LEU A 16 5.11 6.56 -19.05
CA LEU A 16 5.28 6.99 -20.44
C LEU A 16 6.48 6.22 -21.04
N ALA A 17 6.21 5.14 -21.78
CA ALA A 17 7.22 4.45 -22.59
C ALA A 17 7.41 5.19 -23.93
N LEU A 18 7.89 6.43 -23.89
CA LEU A 18 8.12 7.24 -25.10
C LEU A 18 9.30 6.68 -25.88
N GLY A 19 9.06 6.25 -27.12
CA GLY A 19 10.10 5.88 -28.07
C GLY A 19 11.06 7.05 -28.34
N LEU A 20 12.36 6.79 -28.25
CA LEU A 20 13.42 7.75 -28.59
C LEU A 20 13.28 8.21 -30.05
N SER A 21 12.81 9.43 -30.26
CA SER A 21 13.01 10.15 -31.51
C SER A 21 14.13 11.16 -31.32
N ALA A 22 15.11 11.16 -32.24
CA ALA A 22 16.23 12.08 -32.20
C ALA A 22 15.72 13.53 -32.28
N PRO A 23 16.22 14.46 -31.44
CA PRO A 23 15.73 15.82 -31.46
C PRO A 23 16.14 16.51 -32.77
N GLY A 24 15.15 17.01 -33.51
CA GLY A 24 15.36 17.96 -34.59
C GLY A 24 16.00 19.23 -34.03
N ARG A 25 17.10 19.69 -34.63
CA ARG A 25 17.79 20.93 -34.22
C ARG A 25 16.91 22.14 -34.51
N ALA A 26 16.20 22.63 -33.49
CA ALA A 26 15.65 23.97 -33.47
C ALA A 26 16.66 24.92 -32.82
N SER A 27 17.25 25.81 -33.63
CA SER A 27 18.04 26.95 -33.17
C SER A 27 17.09 28.02 -32.61
N ALA A 28 16.96 28.10 -31.28
CA ALA A 28 16.34 29.23 -30.61
C ALA A 28 17.43 30.09 -29.94
N GLN A 29 17.39 31.39 -30.22
CA GLN A 29 18.25 32.41 -29.61
C GLN A 29 18.17 32.31 -28.08
N ALA A 30 19.32 32.21 -27.39
CA ALA A 30 19.37 31.88 -25.97
C ALA A 30 18.80 33.02 -25.09
N ALA A 31 17.54 32.88 -24.69
CA ALA A 31 17.01 33.60 -23.53
C ALA A 31 17.83 33.18 -22.28
N GLY A 32 18.28 34.15 -21.46
CA GLY A 32 19.01 33.86 -20.21
C GLY A 32 18.21 32.95 -19.26
N PRO A 33 18.82 32.27 -18.27
CA PRO A 33 18.15 31.25 -17.46
C PRO A 33 16.86 31.76 -16.81
N ALA A 34 15.86 30.88 -16.64
CA ALA A 34 14.61 31.25 -15.97
C ALA A 34 14.91 31.70 -14.54
N PRO A 35 14.29 32.81 -14.06
CA PRO A 35 14.43 33.23 -12.67
C PRO A 35 14.08 32.09 -11.71
N ALA A 36 14.87 31.96 -10.65
CA ALA A 36 14.69 30.91 -9.66
C ALA A 36 14.90 31.47 -8.27
N ARG A 37 14.01 31.11 -7.34
CA ARG A 37 14.10 31.44 -5.93
C ARG A 37 14.78 30.31 -5.18
N ALA A 38 15.97 30.55 -4.65
CA ALA A 38 16.64 29.59 -3.78
C ALA A 38 15.82 29.32 -2.51
N LEU A 39 15.74 28.04 -2.13
CA LEU A 39 15.10 27.58 -0.90
C LEU A 39 16.13 26.81 -0.06
N ARG A 40 16.04 26.95 1.27
CA ARG A 40 16.98 26.37 2.23
C ARG A 40 16.52 24.99 2.69
N SER A 41 15.23 24.80 2.89
CA SER A 41 14.65 23.56 3.39
C SER A 41 13.43 23.19 2.58
N LEU A 42 13.12 21.89 2.52
CA LEU A 42 11.82 21.34 2.16
C LEU A 42 11.33 20.30 3.18
N SER A 43 12.00 20.23 4.33
CA SER A 43 11.65 19.28 5.37
C SER A 43 10.31 19.63 6.04
N PRO A 44 9.40 18.66 6.24
CA PRO A 44 8.20 18.84 7.05
C PRO A 44 8.47 19.33 8.48
N ALA A 45 9.67 19.10 9.01
CA ALA A 45 10.05 19.56 10.35
C ALA A 45 10.26 21.08 10.42
N ASP A 46 10.43 21.77 9.29
CA ASP A 46 10.54 23.24 9.25
C ASP A 46 9.15 23.89 9.10
N THR A 47 8.53 24.16 10.25
CA THR A 47 7.18 24.73 10.39
C THR A 47 7.12 26.25 10.34
N THR A 48 8.26 26.94 10.14
CA THR A 48 8.28 28.41 10.10
C THR A 48 7.56 28.96 8.88
N PHE A 49 7.64 28.22 7.76
CA PHE A 49 7.13 28.57 6.43
C PHE A 49 7.59 29.92 5.87
N ALA A 50 8.49 30.65 6.52
CA ALA A 50 8.89 32.00 6.11
C ALA A 50 9.42 32.04 4.66
N GLU A 51 10.17 31.01 4.25
CA GLU A 51 10.69 30.91 2.88
C GLU A 51 9.63 30.59 1.83
N LEU A 52 8.47 30.06 2.24
CA LEU A 52 7.34 29.67 1.39
C LEU A 52 6.25 30.76 1.27
N GLU A 53 6.30 31.85 2.05
CA GLU A 53 5.24 32.88 2.04
C GLU A 53 4.98 33.52 0.66
N PHE A 54 5.96 33.49 -0.24
CA PHE A 54 5.77 33.95 -1.62
C PHE A 54 4.75 33.12 -2.40
N LEU A 55 4.51 31.87 -1.99
CA LEU A 55 3.50 31.01 -2.59
C LEU A 55 2.09 31.58 -2.41
N ARG A 56 1.87 32.50 -1.45
CA ARG A 56 0.59 33.22 -1.32
C ARG A 56 0.26 34.03 -2.57
N SER A 57 1.23 34.78 -3.10
CA SER A 57 1.04 35.54 -4.34
C SER A 57 1.13 34.66 -5.57
N GLU A 58 1.98 33.64 -5.56
CA GLU A 58 2.14 32.68 -6.67
C GLU A 58 0.84 31.89 -6.96
N ILE A 59 0.27 31.29 -5.92
CA ILE A 59 -0.95 30.47 -6.02
C ILE A 59 -2.19 31.36 -6.11
N GLY A 60 -2.15 32.52 -5.44
CA GLY A 60 -3.23 33.50 -5.46
C GLY A 60 -4.56 32.92 -4.99
N GLY A 61 -5.61 33.16 -5.79
CA GLY A 61 -6.98 32.77 -5.51
C GLY A 61 -7.34 31.32 -5.89
N ALA A 62 -6.37 30.49 -6.27
CA ALA A 62 -6.65 29.13 -6.71
C ALA A 62 -7.42 28.33 -5.64
N ARG A 63 -8.48 27.66 -6.09
CA ARG A 63 -9.30 26.77 -5.28
C ARG A 63 -8.75 25.35 -5.25
N VAL A 64 -8.08 24.93 -6.32
CA VAL A 64 -7.43 23.62 -6.45
C VAL A 64 -5.94 23.82 -6.63
N VAL A 65 -5.13 23.11 -5.85
CA VAL A 65 -3.68 23.05 -6.03
C VAL A 65 -3.27 21.60 -6.28
N PHE A 66 -2.74 21.33 -7.46
CA PHE A 66 -2.14 20.04 -7.81
C PHE A 66 -0.67 20.01 -7.39
N LEU A 67 -0.30 19.03 -6.57
CA LEU A 67 1.07 18.75 -6.13
C LEU A 67 1.57 17.47 -6.83
N GLY A 68 2.19 17.67 -7.99
CA GLY A 68 2.67 16.59 -8.87
C GLY A 68 4.09 16.14 -8.55
N GLU A 69 4.30 14.82 -8.57
CA GLU A 69 5.63 14.18 -8.48
C GLU A 69 6.00 13.48 -9.80
N PRO A 70 7.30 13.27 -10.11
CA PRO A 70 7.72 12.83 -11.45
C PRO A 70 7.45 11.35 -11.68
N THR A 71 7.60 10.54 -10.62
CA THR A 71 7.31 9.10 -10.60
C THR A 71 6.42 8.82 -9.39
N HIS A 72 6.85 7.97 -8.46
CA HIS A 72 6.35 7.86 -7.07
C HIS A 72 7.48 7.45 -6.12
N GLY A 73 8.73 7.55 -6.59
CA GLY A 73 9.89 6.89 -6.03
C GLY A 73 10.84 7.83 -5.29
N GLU A 74 10.43 9.07 -5.04
CA GLU A 74 11.26 10.13 -4.45
C GLU A 74 10.79 10.50 -3.04
N GLY A 75 11.41 9.93 -2.01
CA GLY A 75 11.08 10.17 -0.60
C GLY A 75 11.11 11.64 -0.23
N ASN A 76 12.17 12.36 -0.60
CA ASN A 76 12.28 13.78 -0.31
C ASN A 76 11.33 14.68 -1.12
N VAL A 77 10.76 14.20 -2.24
CA VAL A 77 9.63 14.86 -2.91
C VAL A 77 8.34 14.67 -2.11
N LEU A 78 8.08 13.46 -1.59
CA LEU A 78 6.94 13.22 -0.69
C LEU A 78 7.05 14.10 0.57
N ALA A 79 8.24 14.23 1.14
CA ALA A 79 8.49 15.12 2.26
C ALA A 79 8.21 16.60 1.91
N ALA A 80 8.66 17.06 0.74
CA ALA A 80 8.39 18.41 0.27
C ALA A 80 6.88 18.66 0.09
N LYS A 81 6.16 17.71 -0.51
CA LYS A 81 4.70 17.75 -0.66
C LYS A 81 4.00 17.80 0.68
N ALA A 82 4.42 17.01 1.68
CA ALA A 82 3.86 17.07 3.03
C ALA A 82 4.04 18.46 3.68
N ARG A 83 5.22 19.09 3.53
CA ARG A 83 5.44 20.46 4.00
C ARG A 83 4.54 21.47 3.27
N LEU A 84 4.34 21.31 1.97
CA LEU A 84 3.44 22.15 1.18
C LEU A 84 1.98 21.98 1.61
N VAL A 85 1.52 20.76 1.89
CA VAL A 85 0.18 20.50 2.43
C VAL A 85 -0.03 21.27 3.73
N ALA A 86 0.93 21.20 4.66
CA ALA A 86 0.87 21.95 5.92
C ALA A 86 0.82 23.47 5.69
N PHE A 87 1.64 23.99 4.77
CA PHE A 87 1.63 25.41 4.43
C PHE A 87 0.29 25.84 3.82
N LEU A 88 -0.24 25.09 2.86
CA LEU A 88 -1.51 25.38 2.18
C LEU A 88 -2.67 25.39 3.16
N GLN A 89 -2.73 24.41 4.06
CA GLN A 89 -3.71 24.36 5.14
C GLN A 89 -3.59 25.59 6.06
N GLN A 90 -2.41 25.78 6.66
CA GLN A 90 -2.22 26.71 7.78
C GLN A 90 -2.10 28.17 7.35
N ARG A 91 -1.68 28.45 6.10
CA ARG A 91 -1.42 29.81 5.62
C ARG A 91 -2.37 30.26 4.51
N LEU A 92 -2.93 29.34 3.72
CA LEU A 92 -3.77 29.66 2.55
C LEU A 92 -5.22 29.15 2.68
N GLY A 93 -5.59 28.55 3.82
CA GLY A 93 -6.96 28.15 4.11
C GLY A 93 -7.47 26.98 3.25
N PHE A 94 -6.57 26.10 2.82
CA PHE A 94 -6.98 24.83 2.21
C PHE A 94 -7.57 23.89 3.26
N THR A 95 -8.67 23.24 2.91
CA THR A 95 -9.51 22.49 3.87
C THR A 95 -9.58 21.00 3.57
N THR A 96 -9.13 20.58 2.38
CA THR A 96 -9.31 19.20 1.91
C THR A 96 -8.06 18.71 1.21
N LEU A 97 -7.60 17.51 1.59
CA LEU A 97 -6.57 16.74 0.91
C LEU A 97 -7.24 15.69 0.01
N ALA A 98 -7.12 15.88 -1.29
CA ALA A 98 -7.56 14.93 -2.29
C ALA A 98 -6.39 14.06 -2.76
N MET A 99 -6.57 12.75 -2.75
CA MET A 99 -5.53 11.77 -3.07
C MET A 99 -5.83 11.09 -4.42
N GLU A 100 -4.77 10.80 -5.18
CA GLU A 100 -4.77 9.82 -6.29
C GLU A 100 -4.90 8.40 -5.70
N SER A 101 -5.98 8.16 -4.97
CA SER A 101 -6.38 6.89 -4.38
C SER A 101 -7.90 6.79 -4.46
N GLY A 102 -8.40 5.61 -4.14
CA GLY A 102 -9.75 5.17 -4.41
C GLY A 102 -10.83 6.10 -3.88
N PHE A 103 -11.76 6.42 -4.79
CA PHE A 103 -12.89 7.32 -4.54
C PHE A 103 -13.79 6.81 -3.42
N PHE A 104 -14.03 5.49 -3.36
CA PHE A 104 -14.86 4.88 -2.34
C PHE A 104 -14.17 4.88 -0.97
N GLU A 105 -12.93 4.43 -0.94
CA GLU A 105 -12.19 4.13 0.27
C GLU A 105 -11.86 5.39 1.06
N LEU A 106 -11.52 6.49 0.38
CA LEU A 106 -11.32 7.79 1.03
C LEU A 106 -12.63 8.42 1.50
N HIS A 107 -13.78 8.18 0.85
CA HIS A 107 -15.08 8.63 1.36
C HIS A 107 -15.47 7.88 2.64
N LYS A 108 -15.27 6.56 2.66
CA LYS A 108 -15.42 5.75 3.87
C LYS A 108 -14.50 6.26 4.98
N ALA A 109 -13.21 6.42 4.70
CA ALA A 109 -12.25 6.96 5.65
C ALA A 109 -12.67 8.35 6.18
N GLN A 110 -13.15 9.25 5.32
CA GLN A 110 -13.61 10.58 5.71
C GLN A 110 -14.82 10.52 6.66
N ARG A 111 -15.80 9.65 6.40
CA ARG A 111 -16.96 9.46 7.28
C ARG A 111 -16.54 8.95 8.64
N GLU A 112 -15.62 7.99 8.66
CA GLU A 112 -15.14 7.38 9.89
C GLU A 112 -14.29 8.32 10.74
N ILE A 113 -13.40 9.09 10.10
CA ILE A 113 -12.64 10.15 10.75
C ILE A 113 -13.56 11.23 11.32
N ALA A 114 -14.59 11.65 10.57
CA ALA A 114 -15.59 12.61 11.06
C ALA A 114 -16.40 12.06 12.25
N GLY A 115 -16.59 10.74 12.32
CA GLY A 115 -17.16 10.03 13.47
C GLY A 115 -16.20 9.88 14.67
N GLY A 116 -14.99 10.43 14.60
CA GLY A 116 -13.99 10.36 15.67
C GLY A 116 -13.09 9.13 15.64
N LYS A 117 -13.14 8.31 14.57
CA LYS A 117 -12.25 7.15 14.43
C LYS A 117 -10.82 7.56 14.05
N SER A 118 -9.88 6.64 14.31
CA SER A 118 -8.43 6.87 14.14
C SER A 118 -8.05 7.29 12.71
N VAL A 119 -7.48 8.50 12.57
CA VAL A 119 -6.97 9.01 11.28
C VAL A 119 -5.92 8.08 10.66
N PRO A 120 -4.85 7.65 11.36
CA PRO A 120 -3.85 6.75 10.77
C PRO A 120 -4.43 5.45 10.22
N LYS A 121 -5.34 4.80 10.94
CA LYS A 121 -5.94 3.53 10.51
C LYS A 121 -6.82 3.70 9.28
N ASN A 122 -7.67 4.73 9.28
CA ASN A 122 -8.57 5.00 8.17
C ASN A 122 -7.79 5.37 6.90
N LEU A 123 -6.73 6.16 7.01
CA LEU A 123 -5.87 6.48 5.86
C LEU A 123 -5.05 5.27 5.40
N GLN A 124 -4.63 4.39 6.32
CA GLN A 124 -3.96 3.13 5.98
C GLN A 124 -4.85 2.19 5.15
N SER A 125 -6.12 2.08 5.50
CA SER A 125 -7.09 1.22 4.78
C SER A 125 -7.61 1.84 3.49
N SER A 126 -7.13 3.02 3.08
CA SER A 126 -7.72 3.76 1.96
C SER A 126 -6.74 4.41 1.00
N ILE A 127 -5.55 4.84 1.41
CA ILE A 127 -4.54 5.41 0.51
C ILE A 127 -3.64 4.29 -0.03
N PHE A 128 -3.21 4.39 -1.30
CA PHE A 128 -2.28 3.40 -1.85
C PHE A 128 -1.01 3.25 -1.00
N PRO A 129 -0.54 2.01 -0.78
CA PRO A 129 0.67 1.74 0.01
C PRO A 129 1.88 2.54 -0.45
N ILE A 130 1.96 2.86 -1.75
CA ILE A 130 3.10 3.57 -2.35
C ILE A 130 3.39 4.93 -1.71
N TRP A 131 2.37 5.58 -1.12
CA TRP A 131 2.55 6.76 -0.27
C TRP A 131 2.39 6.40 1.19
N MET A 132 1.32 5.70 1.55
CA MET A 132 0.92 5.53 2.95
C MET A 132 1.93 4.73 3.79
N GLN A 133 2.71 3.83 3.17
CA GLN A 133 3.76 3.07 3.87
C GLN A 133 5.13 3.76 3.86
N THR A 134 5.21 5.04 3.50
CA THR A 134 6.44 5.83 3.54
C THR A 134 6.52 6.68 4.81
N GLN A 135 7.72 6.82 5.37
CA GLN A 135 8.00 7.65 6.54
C GLN A 135 7.68 9.12 6.26
N GLU A 136 7.94 9.57 5.04
CA GLU A 136 7.76 10.97 4.62
C GLU A 136 6.29 11.37 4.57
N PHE A 137 5.41 10.49 4.10
CA PHE A 137 3.97 10.74 4.08
C PHE A 137 3.37 10.81 5.51
N GLN A 138 4.00 10.21 6.52
CA GLN A 138 3.48 10.24 7.89
C GLN A 138 3.35 11.65 8.46
N ALA A 139 4.10 12.63 7.92
CA ALA A 139 3.97 14.03 8.30
C ALA A 139 2.62 14.65 7.93
N VAL A 140 1.84 14.01 7.05
CA VAL A 140 0.49 14.44 6.65
C VAL A 140 -0.57 14.04 7.69
N LEU A 141 -0.39 12.92 8.39
CA LEU A 141 -1.42 12.38 9.29
C LEU A 141 -1.91 13.37 10.35
N PRO A 142 -1.05 14.15 11.03
CA PRO A 142 -1.51 15.12 12.03
C PRO A 142 -2.28 16.32 11.44
N LEU A 143 -2.25 16.51 10.12
CA LEU A 143 -2.96 17.58 9.44
C LEU A 143 -4.40 17.21 9.13
N VAL A 144 -4.75 15.92 9.15
CA VAL A 144 -6.06 15.37 8.83
C VAL A 144 -6.87 15.13 10.11
N GLY A 145 -8.15 15.45 10.08
CA GLY A 145 -9.05 15.20 11.21
C GLY A 145 -10.24 16.17 11.24
N PRO A 146 -11.12 16.06 12.26
CA PRO A 146 -12.30 16.92 12.38
C PRO A 146 -11.99 18.42 12.40
N ASP A 147 -10.89 18.82 13.05
CA ASP A 147 -10.41 20.21 13.12
C ASP A 147 -9.32 20.53 12.06
N GLY A 148 -9.04 19.59 11.17
CA GLY A 148 -7.97 19.65 10.19
C GLY A 148 -8.47 19.57 8.76
N LEU A 149 -7.66 18.95 7.90
CA LEU A 149 -8.02 18.62 6.53
C LEU A 149 -9.05 17.49 6.52
N ARG A 150 -10.09 17.67 5.70
CA ARG A 150 -10.90 16.57 5.18
C ARG A 150 -10.08 15.78 4.15
N VAL A 151 -10.51 14.56 3.85
CA VAL A 151 -9.92 13.72 2.82
C VAL A 151 -10.96 13.31 1.78
N MET A 152 -10.49 13.12 0.54
CA MET A 152 -11.27 12.51 -0.54
C MET A 152 -10.33 11.82 -1.53
N GLY A 153 -10.79 10.76 -2.19
CA GLY A 153 -10.04 10.06 -3.24
C GLY A 153 -10.65 10.38 -4.58
N PHE A 154 -9.87 10.65 -5.62
CA PHE A 154 -10.43 10.90 -6.95
C PHE A 154 -10.18 9.75 -7.91
N ASP A 155 -9.35 8.77 -7.54
CA ASP A 155 -9.02 7.65 -8.41
C ASP A 155 -10.20 6.69 -8.54
N PRO A 156 -10.60 6.29 -9.76
CA PRO A 156 -11.52 5.18 -9.93
C PRO A 156 -10.93 3.84 -9.50
N GLN A 157 -9.59 3.68 -9.49
CA GLN A 157 -8.94 2.45 -9.03
C GLN A 157 -9.19 2.22 -7.54
N LEU A 158 -9.33 0.94 -7.18
CA LEU A 158 -9.64 0.51 -5.83
C LEU A 158 -8.37 0.38 -5.00
N SER A 159 -8.37 0.88 -3.77
CA SER A 159 -7.15 1.14 -3.00
C SER A 159 -7.27 0.86 -1.51
N GLY A 160 -6.24 0.26 -0.92
CA GLY A 160 -6.25 -0.05 0.51
C GLY A 160 -7.30 -1.10 0.86
N ASP A 161 -7.41 -1.48 2.13
CA ASP A 161 -8.25 -2.61 2.55
C ASP A 161 -9.76 -2.34 2.41
N TYR A 162 -10.21 -1.07 2.44
CA TYR A 162 -11.63 -0.73 2.35
C TYR A 162 -12.29 -1.08 1.02
N ASN A 163 -11.52 -1.38 -0.03
CA ASN A 163 -12.10 -1.87 -1.28
C ASN A 163 -12.96 -3.13 -1.08
N GLU A 164 -12.60 -3.99 -0.13
CA GLU A 164 -13.30 -5.24 0.19
C GLU A 164 -14.72 -4.97 0.73
N ASP A 165 -14.92 -3.82 1.36
CA ASP A 165 -16.21 -3.45 1.98
C ASP A 165 -17.19 -2.79 0.98
N LEU A 166 -16.76 -2.45 -0.24
CA LEU A 166 -17.53 -1.60 -1.15
C LEU A 166 -18.94 -2.15 -1.42
N VAL A 167 -19.02 -3.45 -1.72
CA VAL A 167 -20.29 -4.07 -2.10
C VAL A 167 -21.18 -4.29 -0.87
N GLU A 168 -20.59 -4.60 0.28
CA GLU A 168 -21.31 -4.73 1.56
C GLU A 168 -21.88 -3.37 2.00
N ASP A 169 -21.08 -2.30 1.97
CA ASP A 169 -21.53 -0.94 2.33
C ASP A 169 -22.62 -0.43 1.36
N LEU A 170 -22.55 -0.80 0.07
CA LEU A 170 -23.61 -0.50 -0.89
C LEU A 170 -24.90 -1.26 -0.56
N GLN A 171 -24.78 -2.55 -0.23
CA GLN A 171 -25.90 -3.40 0.17
C GLN A 171 -26.58 -2.85 1.42
N ASP A 172 -25.81 -2.54 2.46
CA ASP A 172 -26.29 -1.96 3.71
C ASP A 172 -27.00 -0.62 3.49
N PHE A 173 -26.48 0.22 2.59
CA PHE A 173 -27.13 1.49 2.24
C PHE A 173 -28.49 1.29 1.55
N LEU A 174 -28.59 0.25 0.71
CA LEU A 174 -29.77 -0.05 -0.09
C LEU A 174 -30.77 -0.98 0.59
N ASP A 175 -30.47 -1.56 1.76
CA ASP A 175 -31.32 -2.58 2.42
C ASP A 175 -32.77 -2.11 2.66
N ASP A 176 -32.95 -0.82 2.99
CA ASP A 176 -34.29 -0.23 3.17
C ASP A 176 -35.06 0.01 1.85
N GLU A 177 -34.38 -0.04 0.70
CA GLU A 177 -34.98 0.26 -0.60
C GLU A 177 -35.65 -0.97 -1.23
N LYS A 178 -36.96 -0.89 -1.43
CA LYS A 178 -37.73 -1.97 -2.08
C LYS A 178 -37.12 -2.34 -3.45
N GLY A 179 -36.76 -3.61 -3.61
CA GLY A 179 -36.12 -4.16 -4.82
C GLY A 179 -34.60 -4.31 -4.69
N SER A 180 -33.98 -3.96 -3.56
CA SER A 180 -32.57 -4.24 -3.27
C SER A 180 -32.26 -5.72 -3.35
N GLU A 181 -33.20 -6.59 -2.97
CA GLU A 181 -33.08 -8.04 -3.02
C GLU A 181 -32.95 -8.63 -4.45
N ALA A 182 -33.21 -7.81 -5.48
CA ALA A 182 -33.09 -8.21 -6.89
C ALA A 182 -31.71 -7.89 -7.50
N LEU A 183 -30.82 -7.26 -6.74
CA LEU A 183 -29.43 -7.04 -7.11
C LEU A 183 -28.62 -8.32 -6.90
N ASP A 184 -27.76 -8.63 -7.88
CA ASP A 184 -26.79 -9.72 -7.76
C ASP A 184 -25.51 -9.21 -7.06
N TYR A 185 -25.56 -9.12 -5.73
CA TYR A 185 -24.41 -8.67 -4.91
C TYR A 185 -23.22 -9.63 -5.00
N ASP A 186 -23.45 -10.92 -5.27
CA ASP A 186 -22.38 -11.89 -5.49
C ASP A 186 -21.61 -11.58 -6.78
N LEU A 187 -22.32 -11.26 -7.87
CA LEU A 187 -21.70 -10.79 -9.11
C LEU A 187 -20.94 -9.48 -8.90
N LEU A 188 -21.54 -8.50 -8.19
CA LEU A 188 -20.88 -7.24 -7.89
C LEU A 188 -19.58 -7.48 -7.12
N SER A 189 -19.63 -8.32 -6.08
CA SER A 189 -18.47 -8.65 -5.24
C SER A 189 -17.37 -9.36 -6.02
N GLU A 190 -17.73 -10.36 -6.85
CA GLU A 190 -16.77 -11.06 -7.72
C GLU A 190 -16.06 -10.08 -8.67
N VAL A 191 -16.81 -9.18 -9.31
CA VAL A 191 -16.27 -8.25 -10.29
C VAL A 191 -15.42 -7.17 -9.62
N VAL A 192 -15.90 -6.56 -8.53
CA VAL A 192 -15.16 -5.53 -7.78
C VAL A 192 -13.84 -6.09 -7.24
N SER A 193 -13.87 -7.28 -6.63
CA SER A 193 -12.66 -7.94 -6.12
C SER A 193 -11.65 -8.21 -7.22
N ARG A 194 -12.10 -8.72 -8.39
CA ARG A 194 -11.21 -8.97 -9.53
C ARG A 194 -10.61 -7.69 -10.10
N MET A 195 -11.40 -6.63 -10.19
CA MET A 195 -10.91 -5.32 -10.64
C MET A 195 -9.87 -4.73 -9.69
N ALA A 196 -10.06 -4.89 -8.37
CA ALA A 196 -9.12 -4.43 -7.34
C ALA A 196 -7.79 -5.19 -7.39
N GLU A 197 -7.84 -6.53 -7.50
CA GLU A 197 -6.64 -7.37 -7.41
C GLU A 197 -5.87 -7.48 -8.72
N HIS A 198 -6.56 -7.44 -9.86
CA HIS A 198 -5.99 -7.84 -11.15
C HIS A 198 -6.13 -6.79 -12.26
N PHE A 199 -6.79 -5.66 -12.01
CA PHE A 199 -6.97 -4.59 -13.00
C PHE A 199 -7.64 -5.08 -14.30
N GLU A 200 -8.58 -6.02 -14.17
CA GLU A 200 -9.31 -6.64 -15.27
C GLU A 200 -10.71 -7.10 -14.83
N LEU A 201 -11.57 -7.46 -15.80
CA LEU A 201 -12.86 -8.11 -15.50
C LEU A 201 -12.68 -9.63 -15.30
N PRO A 202 -13.52 -10.29 -14.49
CA PRO A 202 -13.50 -11.74 -14.37
C PRO A 202 -13.75 -12.46 -15.71
N PRO A 203 -12.99 -13.52 -16.02
CA PRO A 203 -13.25 -14.35 -17.19
C PRO A 203 -14.68 -14.90 -17.19
N GLY A 204 -15.40 -14.71 -18.29
CA GLY A 204 -16.79 -15.17 -18.43
C GLY A 204 -17.86 -14.26 -17.83
N ARG A 205 -17.48 -13.15 -17.17
CA ARG A 205 -18.41 -12.09 -16.75
C ARG A 205 -18.37 -10.94 -17.75
N PRO A 206 -19.37 -10.78 -18.63
CA PRO A 206 -19.37 -9.70 -19.60
C PRO A 206 -19.63 -8.36 -18.91
N LEU A 207 -18.99 -7.29 -19.41
CA LEU A 207 -19.21 -5.91 -18.95
C LEU A 207 -20.71 -5.56 -18.87
N ALA A 208 -21.51 -6.01 -19.84
CA ALA A 208 -22.95 -5.75 -19.88
C ALA A 208 -23.71 -6.30 -18.67
N ALA A 209 -23.26 -7.40 -18.05
CA ALA A 209 -23.88 -7.95 -16.85
C ALA A 209 -23.62 -7.04 -15.65
N LEU A 210 -22.38 -6.56 -15.48
CA LEU A 210 -22.05 -5.56 -14.47
C LEU A 210 -22.87 -4.28 -14.67
N GLU A 211 -22.89 -3.74 -15.90
CA GLU A 211 -23.62 -2.51 -16.20
C GLU A 211 -25.13 -2.64 -15.93
N ALA A 212 -25.71 -3.82 -16.15
CA ALA A 212 -27.11 -4.09 -15.81
C ALA A 212 -27.36 -4.05 -14.30
N GLU A 213 -26.49 -4.64 -13.47
CA GLU A 213 -26.61 -4.56 -12.01
C GLU A 213 -26.38 -3.13 -11.49
N LEU A 214 -25.38 -2.42 -12.03
CA LEU A 214 -25.13 -1.02 -11.68
C LEU A 214 -26.33 -0.12 -12.06
N ALA A 215 -27.01 -0.40 -13.16
CA ALA A 215 -28.22 0.33 -13.55
C ALA A 215 -29.41 0.08 -12.60
N LYS A 216 -29.59 -1.16 -12.12
CA LYS A 216 -30.58 -1.47 -11.08
C LYS A 216 -30.26 -0.72 -9.78
N ALA A 217 -28.99 -0.71 -9.38
CA ALA A 217 -28.54 -0.01 -8.18
C ALA A 217 -28.74 1.51 -8.32
N ASP A 218 -28.41 2.12 -9.46
CA ASP A 218 -28.69 3.55 -9.71
C ASP A 218 -30.19 3.87 -9.61
N ALA A 219 -31.08 2.99 -10.06
CA ALA A 219 -32.53 3.19 -9.91
C ALA A 219 -33.00 3.17 -8.45
N LEU A 220 -32.35 2.40 -7.58
CA LEU A 220 -32.57 2.43 -6.13
C LEU A 220 -31.99 3.72 -5.53
N LEU A 221 -30.76 4.08 -5.91
CA LEU A 221 -30.10 5.29 -5.43
C LEU A 221 -30.85 6.58 -5.82
N ARG A 222 -31.47 6.64 -6.99
CA ARG A 222 -32.34 7.79 -7.38
C ARG A 222 -33.54 7.96 -6.45
N ARG A 223 -34.09 6.87 -5.93
CA ARG A 223 -35.17 6.91 -4.93
C ARG A 223 -34.63 7.35 -3.57
N ALA A 224 -33.50 6.80 -3.14
CA ALA A 224 -32.81 7.23 -1.93
C ALA A 224 -32.39 8.72 -1.98
N ALA A 225 -32.06 9.25 -3.16
CA ALA A 225 -31.75 10.66 -3.39
C ALA A 225 -32.98 11.59 -3.26
N ALA A 226 -34.20 11.04 -3.28
CA ALA A 226 -35.44 11.75 -2.98
C ALA A 226 -35.85 11.63 -1.50
N ALA A 227 -35.04 10.99 -0.64
CA ALA A 227 -35.34 10.79 0.77
C ALA A 227 -35.49 12.12 1.54
N PRO A 228 -36.26 12.16 2.64
CA PRO A 228 -36.51 13.38 3.41
C PRO A 228 -35.25 13.91 4.12
N THR A 229 -34.32 13.03 4.52
CA THR A 229 -33.12 13.43 5.25
C THR A 229 -32.00 13.88 4.33
N ALA A 230 -31.42 15.06 4.61
CA ALA A 230 -30.33 15.61 3.80
C ALA A 230 -29.10 14.69 3.76
N ALA A 231 -28.79 14.01 4.86
CA ALA A 231 -27.69 13.05 4.94
C ALA A 231 -27.88 11.86 3.99
N ARG A 232 -29.10 11.27 3.93
CA ARG A 232 -29.38 10.15 3.00
C ARG A 232 -29.33 10.60 1.54
N ARG A 233 -29.81 11.82 1.24
CA ARG A 233 -29.69 12.37 -0.12
C ARG A 233 -28.24 12.58 -0.55
N ALA A 234 -27.42 13.14 0.34
CA ALA A 234 -26.00 13.35 0.08
C ALA A 234 -25.26 12.03 -0.14
N GLU A 235 -25.53 11.03 0.70
CA GLU A 235 -24.93 9.70 0.58
C GLU A 235 -25.40 8.96 -0.68
N ALA A 236 -26.68 9.07 -1.04
CA ALA A 236 -27.17 8.53 -2.30
C ALA A 236 -26.44 9.18 -3.50
N GLY A 237 -26.26 10.50 -3.46
CA GLY A 237 -25.51 11.23 -4.49
C GLY A 237 -24.04 10.79 -4.60
N PHE A 238 -23.41 10.47 -3.47
CA PHE A 238 -22.07 9.87 -3.45
C PHE A 238 -22.08 8.50 -4.14
N TRP A 239 -22.98 7.61 -3.73
CA TRP A 239 -23.07 6.28 -4.32
C TRP A 239 -23.34 6.32 -5.83
N GLN A 240 -24.16 7.25 -6.32
CA GLN A 240 -24.36 7.43 -7.75
C GLN A 240 -23.06 7.78 -8.50
N GLN A 241 -22.22 8.64 -7.91
CA GLN A 241 -20.90 8.94 -8.46
C GLN A 241 -19.96 7.73 -8.36
N CYS A 242 -20.02 6.99 -7.25
CA CYS A 242 -19.24 5.77 -7.06
C CYS A 242 -19.58 4.70 -8.12
N LEU A 243 -20.86 4.44 -8.39
CA LEU A 243 -21.28 3.50 -9.44
C LEU A 243 -20.85 3.97 -10.83
N ARG A 244 -20.89 5.28 -11.10
CA ARG A 244 -20.36 5.85 -12.35
C ARG A 244 -18.86 5.58 -12.48
N SER A 245 -18.11 5.82 -11.40
CA SER A 245 -16.67 5.59 -11.34
C SER A 245 -16.32 4.12 -11.58
N LEU A 246 -17.04 3.19 -10.94
CA LEU A 246 -16.89 1.75 -11.14
C LEU A 246 -17.22 1.31 -12.57
N ALA A 247 -18.30 1.84 -13.15
CA ALA A 247 -18.66 1.54 -14.55
C ALA A 247 -17.58 2.04 -15.53
N ALA A 248 -17.01 3.23 -15.29
CA ALA A 248 -15.93 3.77 -16.10
C ALA A 248 -14.66 2.91 -15.99
N LEU A 249 -14.29 2.49 -14.77
CA LEU A 249 -13.16 1.60 -14.53
C LEU A 249 -13.34 0.25 -15.26
N ALA A 250 -14.52 -0.36 -15.11
CA ALA A 250 -14.84 -1.63 -15.76
C ALA A 250 -14.77 -1.54 -17.29
N ARG A 251 -15.27 -0.44 -17.88
CA ARG A 251 -15.15 -0.17 -19.32
C ARG A 251 -13.70 -0.03 -19.75
N ASP A 252 -12.91 0.71 -18.99
CA ASP A 252 -11.49 0.89 -19.28
C ASP A 252 -10.75 -0.46 -19.30
N TYR A 253 -10.95 -1.27 -18.26
CA TYR A 253 -10.36 -2.60 -18.18
C TYR A 253 -10.84 -3.54 -19.29
N ALA A 254 -12.12 -3.49 -19.67
CA ALA A 254 -12.66 -4.30 -20.75
C ALA A 254 -12.13 -3.91 -22.14
N THR A 255 -11.83 -2.63 -22.36
CA THR A 255 -11.48 -2.07 -23.67
C THR A 255 -9.98 -1.99 -23.90
N HIS A 256 -9.22 -1.56 -22.89
CA HIS A 256 -7.78 -1.35 -22.99
C HIS A 256 -6.95 -2.45 -22.32
N GLY A 257 -7.58 -3.38 -21.60
CA GLY A 257 -6.90 -4.56 -21.05
C GLY A 257 -5.78 -4.22 -20.08
N ALA A 258 -6.00 -3.25 -19.19
CA ALA A 258 -4.96 -2.67 -18.34
C ALA A 258 -4.12 -3.73 -17.59
N GLY A 259 -4.74 -4.73 -16.96
CA GLY A 259 -4.04 -5.84 -16.28
C GLY A 259 -3.25 -6.80 -17.19
N SER A 260 -3.50 -6.78 -18.50
CA SER A 260 -2.87 -7.65 -19.50
C SER A 260 -1.67 -7.02 -20.21
N LYS A 261 -1.57 -5.68 -20.22
CA LYS A 261 -0.48 -4.97 -20.91
C LYS A 261 0.84 -5.07 -20.14
N THR A 262 1.93 -5.25 -20.88
CA THR A 262 3.28 -5.08 -20.36
C THR A 262 3.67 -3.61 -20.31
N ARG A 263 4.73 -3.28 -19.57
CA ARG A 263 5.29 -1.92 -19.53
C ARG A 263 5.67 -1.38 -20.92
N ALA A 264 6.07 -2.25 -21.85
CA ALA A 264 6.48 -1.83 -23.20
C ALA A 264 5.28 -1.58 -24.13
N GLU A 265 4.11 -2.13 -23.81
CA GLU A 265 2.87 -1.96 -24.59
C GLU A 265 2.02 -0.80 -24.11
N TRP A 266 2.28 -0.32 -22.88
CA TRP A 266 1.57 0.81 -22.29
C TRP A 266 1.96 2.12 -22.97
N VAL A 267 0.96 2.89 -23.39
CA VAL A 267 1.12 4.26 -23.89
C VAL A 267 0.28 5.22 -23.07
N ALA A 268 0.68 6.48 -22.96
CA ALA A 268 -0.02 7.45 -22.11
C ALA A 268 -1.51 7.63 -22.45
N ALA A 269 -1.90 7.48 -23.71
CA ALA A 269 -3.31 7.54 -24.11
C ALA A 269 -4.18 6.45 -23.45
N ASP A 270 -3.58 5.34 -23.01
CA ASP A 270 -4.28 4.30 -22.24
C ASP A 270 -4.78 4.82 -20.89
N SER A 271 -4.21 5.90 -20.38
CA SER A 271 -4.64 6.53 -19.13
C SER A 271 -5.79 7.52 -19.30
N ASN A 272 -6.16 7.88 -20.54
CA ASN A 272 -7.22 8.86 -20.80
C ASN A 272 -8.56 8.55 -20.11
N PRO A 273 -9.07 7.30 -20.09
CA PRO A 273 -10.32 6.99 -19.40
C PRO A 273 -10.21 7.17 -17.88
N ARG A 274 -9.09 6.74 -17.28
CA ARG A 274 -8.79 6.93 -15.85
C ARG A 274 -8.69 8.42 -15.51
N ASP A 275 -7.91 9.19 -16.26
CA ASP A 275 -7.77 10.64 -16.08
C ASP A 275 -9.10 11.39 -16.23
N ALA A 276 -9.92 11.02 -17.21
CA ALA A 276 -11.25 11.59 -17.38
C ALA A 276 -12.15 11.32 -16.16
N GLN A 277 -12.13 10.08 -15.63
CA GLN A 277 -12.92 9.73 -14.45
C GLN A 277 -12.36 10.37 -13.17
N MET A 278 -11.04 10.51 -13.03
CA MET A 278 -10.42 11.26 -11.93
C MET A 278 -10.86 12.73 -11.92
N ALA A 279 -10.88 13.37 -13.09
CA ALA A 279 -11.39 14.72 -13.24
C ALA A 279 -12.89 14.80 -12.88
N ASP A 280 -13.73 13.88 -13.36
CA ASP A 280 -15.17 13.88 -13.04
C ASP A 280 -15.42 13.70 -11.54
N ASN A 281 -14.69 12.79 -10.88
CA ASN A 281 -14.77 12.57 -9.43
C ASN A 281 -14.40 13.83 -8.63
N LEU A 282 -13.27 14.48 -8.96
CA LEU A 282 -12.85 15.72 -8.31
C LEU A 282 -13.86 16.86 -8.56
N LEU A 283 -14.31 17.04 -9.80
CA LEU A 283 -15.29 18.08 -10.14
C LEU A 283 -16.65 17.81 -9.48
N TRP A 284 -17.06 16.55 -9.34
CA TRP A 284 -18.24 16.18 -8.58
C TRP A 284 -18.09 16.58 -7.11
N TYR A 285 -16.96 16.26 -6.48
CA TYR A 285 -16.69 16.64 -5.10
C TYR A 285 -16.76 18.17 -4.92
N LEU A 286 -16.10 18.91 -5.80
CA LEU A 286 -16.09 20.38 -5.77
C LEU A 286 -17.49 20.99 -5.95
N ARG A 287 -18.42 20.31 -6.65
CA ARG A 287 -19.83 20.75 -6.73
C ARG A 287 -20.58 20.53 -5.41
N GLN A 288 -20.29 19.44 -4.70
CA GLN A 288 -20.88 19.17 -3.37
C GLN A 288 -20.27 20.07 -2.27
N HIS A 289 -19.03 20.51 -2.46
CA HIS A 289 -18.23 21.25 -1.49
C HIS A 289 -17.78 22.63 -2.01
N PRO A 290 -18.71 23.54 -2.38
CA PRO A 290 -18.39 24.78 -3.10
C PRO A 290 -17.47 25.75 -2.34
N ALA A 291 -17.47 25.71 -1.01
CA ALA A 291 -16.65 26.57 -0.16
C ALA A 291 -15.24 26.02 0.11
N GLU A 292 -14.99 24.73 -0.19
CA GLU A 292 -13.72 24.09 0.14
C GLU A 292 -12.64 24.42 -0.88
N LYS A 293 -11.40 24.52 -0.37
CA LYS A 293 -10.17 24.62 -1.15
C LYS A 293 -9.42 23.30 -1.05
N VAL A 294 -9.06 22.72 -2.20
CA VAL A 294 -8.61 21.33 -2.31
C VAL A 294 -7.13 21.25 -2.73
N ILE A 295 -6.35 20.48 -1.99
CA ILE A 295 -4.96 20.13 -2.30
C ILE A 295 -4.99 18.74 -2.91
N CYS A 296 -4.57 18.58 -4.16
CA CYS A 296 -4.52 17.30 -4.84
C CYS A 296 -3.10 16.72 -4.82
N TRP A 297 -2.95 15.49 -4.34
CA TRP A 297 -1.70 14.75 -4.26
C TRP A 297 -1.69 13.61 -5.27
N GLY A 298 -0.68 13.58 -6.14
CA GLY A 298 -0.55 12.52 -7.16
C GLY A 298 0.64 12.74 -8.09
N ALA A 299 0.69 11.95 -9.16
CA ALA A 299 1.69 12.04 -10.21
C ALA A 299 1.49 13.30 -11.09
N LEU A 300 2.59 13.93 -11.48
CA LEU A 300 2.57 15.12 -12.32
C LEU A 300 1.95 14.88 -13.71
N PRO A 301 2.19 13.74 -14.41
CA PRO A 301 1.57 13.49 -15.70
C PRO A 301 0.05 13.64 -15.68
N HIS A 302 -0.63 13.10 -14.66
CA HIS A 302 -2.09 13.24 -14.47
C HIS A 302 -2.52 14.70 -14.26
N PHE A 303 -1.74 15.46 -13.50
CA PHE A 303 -2.08 16.84 -13.12
C PHE A 303 -1.74 17.88 -14.19
N ALA A 304 -0.99 17.49 -15.21
CA ALA A 304 -0.58 18.39 -16.27
C ALA A 304 -1.78 18.96 -17.03
N ASN A 305 -1.61 20.17 -17.59
CA ASN A 305 -2.61 20.82 -18.42
C ASN A 305 -2.44 20.42 -19.90
N ARG A 306 -1.80 21.26 -20.73
CA ARG A 306 -1.74 21.05 -22.18
C ARG A 306 -0.46 20.32 -22.60
N VAL A 307 -0.41 19.01 -22.38
CA VAL A 307 0.76 18.17 -22.72
C VAL A 307 1.02 18.05 -24.23
N GLU A 308 0.03 18.31 -25.09
CA GLU A 308 0.16 18.23 -26.55
C GLU A 308 1.17 19.25 -27.12
N VAL A 309 1.51 20.28 -26.35
CA VAL A 309 2.48 21.32 -26.73
C VAL A 309 3.93 20.84 -26.66
N LEU A 310 4.20 19.68 -26.05
CA LEU A 310 5.53 19.10 -25.87
C LEU A 310 6.03 18.32 -27.11
N GLY A 311 5.29 18.36 -28.22
CA GLY A 311 5.80 18.00 -29.55
C GLY A 311 5.91 16.51 -29.88
N ASN A 312 5.49 15.59 -29.00
CA ASN A 312 5.48 14.14 -29.22
C ASN A 312 4.05 13.62 -29.51
N ASP A 313 3.90 12.67 -30.43
CA ASP A 313 2.61 12.06 -30.83
C ASP A 313 1.87 11.36 -29.68
N GLU A 314 2.58 10.67 -28.80
CA GLU A 314 1.98 10.02 -27.63
C GLU A 314 1.34 11.06 -26.69
N LEU A 315 2.04 12.18 -26.44
CA LEU A 315 1.51 13.29 -25.63
C LEU A 315 0.39 14.06 -26.35
N ARG A 316 0.39 14.11 -27.69
CA ARG A 316 -0.74 14.67 -28.45
C ARG A 316 -2.00 13.82 -28.33
N ALA A 317 -1.88 12.52 -28.07
CA ALA A 317 -2.99 11.62 -27.82
C ALA A 317 -3.41 11.57 -26.33
N TYR A 318 -2.55 12.00 -25.42
CA TYR A 318 -2.82 12.00 -23.98
C TYR A 318 -3.66 13.21 -23.52
N ARG A 319 -4.58 12.99 -22.58
CA ARG A 319 -5.52 13.97 -22.02
C ARG A 319 -5.52 13.83 -20.49
N PRO A 320 -4.62 14.51 -19.78
CA PRO A 320 -4.54 14.42 -18.33
C PRO A 320 -5.74 15.05 -17.61
N MET A 321 -6.01 14.61 -16.37
CA MET A 321 -7.10 15.14 -15.55
C MET A 321 -6.95 16.65 -15.27
N GLY A 322 -5.72 17.14 -15.11
CA GLY A 322 -5.44 18.55 -14.82
C GLY A 322 -5.98 19.49 -15.89
N ARG A 323 -5.93 19.06 -17.16
CA ARG A 323 -6.54 19.76 -18.30
C ARG A 323 -8.04 19.96 -18.11
N ALA A 324 -8.77 18.85 -17.88
CA ALA A 324 -10.23 18.88 -17.75
C ALA A 324 -10.68 19.72 -16.54
N VAL A 325 -9.95 19.64 -15.43
CA VAL A 325 -10.25 20.42 -14.23
C VAL A 325 -9.99 21.91 -14.46
N LYS A 326 -8.89 22.28 -15.12
CA LYS A 326 -8.56 23.68 -15.44
C LYS A 326 -9.52 24.26 -16.49
N GLU A 327 -9.99 23.46 -17.44
CA GLU A 327 -11.04 23.84 -18.39
C GLU A 327 -12.39 24.09 -17.68
N ALA A 328 -12.78 23.23 -16.74
CA ALA A 328 -14.05 23.34 -16.04
C ALA A 328 -14.10 24.48 -15.01
N LEU A 329 -13.00 24.76 -14.30
CA LEU A 329 -12.95 25.77 -13.24
C LEU A 329 -12.39 27.12 -13.70
N GLY A 330 -11.64 27.14 -14.80
CA GLY A 330 -10.91 28.30 -15.29
C GLY A 330 -9.46 28.36 -14.77
N PRO A 331 -8.55 29.00 -15.54
CA PRO A 331 -7.11 28.93 -15.31
C PRO A 331 -6.65 29.55 -13.99
N GLU A 332 -7.38 30.51 -13.43
CA GLU A 332 -7.05 31.16 -12.15
C GLU A 332 -7.57 30.40 -10.92
N GLN A 333 -8.43 29.38 -11.11
CA GLN A 333 -8.97 28.56 -10.03
C GLN A 333 -8.12 27.31 -9.75
N VAL A 334 -7.14 27.01 -10.61
CA VAL A 334 -6.32 25.80 -10.55
C VAL A 334 -4.85 26.15 -10.70
N TYR A 335 -4.04 25.72 -9.73
CA TYR A 335 -2.59 25.88 -9.76
C TYR A 335 -1.89 24.51 -9.80
N ILE A 336 -1.01 24.29 -10.76
CA ILE A 336 -0.29 23.03 -10.97
C ILE A 336 1.19 23.22 -10.62
N LEU A 337 1.63 22.57 -9.55
CA LEU A 337 3.03 22.53 -9.13
C LEU A 337 3.63 21.17 -9.47
N GLY A 338 4.63 21.16 -10.36
CA GLY A 338 5.46 19.98 -10.59
C GLY A 338 6.74 20.00 -9.75
N THR A 339 7.44 18.87 -9.71
CA THR A 339 8.78 18.79 -9.12
C THR A 339 9.83 18.36 -10.14
N LEU A 340 11.06 18.84 -9.97
CA LEU A 340 12.22 18.52 -10.81
C LEU A 340 13.37 17.99 -9.95
N ALA A 341 14.22 17.15 -10.52
CA ALA A 341 15.42 16.63 -9.85
C ALA A 341 16.69 16.90 -10.66
N GLY A 342 17.75 17.31 -9.98
CA GLY A 342 19.08 17.48 -10.57
C GLY A 342 19.95 16.21 -10.60
N GLY A 343 19.54 15.16 -9.90
CA GLY A 343 20.28 13.91 -9.77
C GLY A 343 19.81 13.09 -8.56
N GLY A 344 20.58 12.05 -8.19
CA GLY A 344 20.23 11.15 -7.09
C GLY A 344 19.59 9.86 -7.58
N THR A 345 18.79 9.22 -6.72
CA THR A 345 18.12 7.95 -7.03
C THR A 345 16.67 7.95 -6.59
N HIS A 346 15.83 7.22 -7.32
CA HIS A 346 14.41 7.01 -7.01
C HIS A 346 14.09 5.52 -7.11
N GLY A 347 13.04 5.04 -6.43
CA GLY A 347 12.71 3.62 -6.53
C GLY A 347 11.51 3.17 -5.72
N TRP A 348 11.05 1.98 -6.07
CA TRP A 348 9.88 1.31 -5.49
C TRP A 348 10.30 0.30 -4.41
N PRO A 349 9.40 -0.09 -3.49
CA PRO A 349 9.71 -1.13 -2.53
C PRO A 349 10.05 -2.44 -3.25
N GLY A 350 11.12 -3.10 -2.79
CA GLY A 350 11.57 -4.39 -3.33
C GLY A 350 12.24 -4.34 -4.72
N ALA A 351 12.32 -3.17 -5.35
CA ALA A 351 13.04 -2.97 -6.60
C ALA A 351 14.40 -2.28 -6.37
N ALA A 352 15.35 -2.51 -7.26
CA ALA A 352 16.59 -1.72 -7.26
C ALA A 352 16.27 -0.25 -7.58
N SER A 353 16.83 0.67 -6.81
CA SER A 353 16.71 2.11 -7.09
C SER A 353 17.33 2.43 -8.44
N GLN A 354 16.69 3.31 -9.19
CA GLN A 354 17.12 3.83 -10.47
C GLN A 354 17.77 5.19 -10.27
N ALA A 355 18.83 5.47 -11.04
CA ALA A 355 19.49 6.77 -11.01
C ALA A 355 18.69 7.79 -11.83
N VAL A 356 18.56 9.00 -11.29
CA VAL A 356 18.07 10.13 -12.08
C VAL A 356 19.11 10.46 -13.16
N PRO A 357 18.73 10.51 -14.45
CA PRO A 357 19.64 10.89 -15.53
C PRO A 357 20.28 12.25 -15.28
N PRO A 358 21.59 12.42 -15.50
CA PRO A 358 22.23 13.72 -15.43
C PRO A 358 21.58 14.71 -16.42
N PRO A 359 21.14 15.90 -15.96
CA PRO A 359 20.53 16.89 -16.85
C PRO A 359 21.48 17.35 -17.95
N ALA A 360 21.04 17.27 -19.21
CA ALA A 360 21.84 17.73 -20.34
C ALA A 360 22.03 19.26 -20.31
N PRO A 361 23.19 19.80 -20.78
CA PRO A 361 23.40 21.24 -20.89
C PRO A 361 22.27 21.95 -21.65
N GLY A 362 21.84 23.10 -21.14
CA GLY A 362 20.74 23.89 -21.72
C GLY A 362 19.34 23.51 -21.23
N THR A 363 19.20 22.45 -20.44
CA THR A 363 17.94 22.09 -19.77
C THR A 363 17.68 22.96 -18.54
N LEU A 364 16.42 23.03 -18.08
CA LEU A 364 16.07 23.82 -16.91
C LEU A 364 16.83 23.32 -15.66
N GLU A 365 16.87 22.01 -15.44
CA GLU A 365 17.54 21.38 -14.32
C GLU A 365 19.05 21.60 -14.36
N ALA A 366 19.68 21.56 -15.54
CA ALA A 366 21.11 21.89 -15.67
C ALA A 366 21.41 23.33 -15.23
N ASN A 367 20.53 24.29 -15.56
CA ASN A 367 20.67 25.68 -15.11
C ASN A 367 20.47 25.80 -13.60
N LEU A 368 19.49 25.08 -13.04
CA LEU A 368 19.19 25.11 -11.60
C LEU A 368 20.29 24.43 -10.77
N LEU A 369 20.97 23.41 -11.30
CA LEU A 369 22.12 22.76 -10.67
C LEU A 369 23.28 23.73 -10.37
N ALA A 370 23.42 24.79 -11.18
CA ALA A 370 24.44 25.81 -11.00
C ALA A 370 24.18 26.73 -9.78
N LEU A 371 22.96 26.73 -9.23
CA LEU A 371 22.64 27.49 -8.03
C LEU A 371 23.35 26.88 -6.80
N GLN A 372 23.84 27.77 -5.93
CA GLN A 372 24.40 27.40 -4.62
C GLN A 372 23.29 27.19 -3.58
N ALA A 373 22.24 26.46 -3.95
CA ALA A 373 21.12 26.12 -3.09
C ALA A 373 20.73 24.64 -3.28
N PRO A 374 20.31 23.94 -2.21
CA PRO A 374 19.85 22.55 -2.31
C PRO A 374 18.50 22.43 -3.01
N TYR A 375 17.70 23.50 -2.98
CA TYR A 375 16.36 23.55 -3.54
C TYR A 375 16.13 24.90 -4.23
N ALA A 376 15.23 24.92 -5.20
CA ALA A 376 14.80 26.16 -5.84
C ALA A 376 13.34 26.08 -6.27
N PHE A 377 12.67 27.23 -6.35
CA PHE A 377 11.36 27.37 -6.97
C PHE A 377 11.49 28.18 -8.26
N VAL A 378 10.75 27.78 -9.29
CA VAL A 378 10.66 28.48 -10.59
C VAL A 378 9.19 28.75 -10.89
N SER A 379 8.80 30.02 -11.05
CA SER A 379 7.46 30.37 -11.55
C SER A 379 7.48 30.33 -13.08
N LEU A 380 6.71 29.44 -13.69
CA LEU A 380 6.58 29.42 -15.15
C LEU A 380 5.47 30.36 -15.61
N LYS A 381 4.38 30.43 -14.84
CA LYS A 381 3.26 31.32 -15.10
C LYS A 381 3.69 32.79 -15.16
N HIS A 382 4.56 33.22 -14.26
CA HIS A 382 4.97 34.62 -14.17
C HIS A 382 6.28 34.92 -14.90
N ASP A 383 7.29 34.05 -14.76
CA ASP A 383 8.65 34.38 -15.19
C ASP A 383 9.06 33.75 -16.53
N ALA A 384 8.28 32.78 -17.03
CA ALA A 384 8.59 32.07 -18.27
C ALA A 384 7.39 31.77 -19.20
N PRO A 385 6.38 32.65 -19.34
CA PRO A 385 5.22 32.38 -20.18
C PRO A 385 5.60 32.18 -21.65
N GLY A 386 5.16 31.07 -22.25
CA GLY A 386 5.41 30.71 -23.65
C GLY A 386 6.87 30.37 -23.98
N ARG A 387 7.76 30.38 -22.98
CA ARG A 387 9.18 30.12 -23.18
C ARG A 387 9.42 28.64 -23.48
N GLN A 388 10.21 28.37 -24.52
CA GLN A 388 10.65 27.02 -24.85
C GLN A 388 11.70 26.56 -23.83
N LEU A 389 11.38 25.49 -23.10
CA LEU A 389 12.22 24.88 -22.08
C LEU A 389 12.29 23.37 -22.32
N THR A 390 13.45 22.78 -22.04
CA THR A 390 13.58 21.32 -21.95
C THR A 390 13.71 20.94 -20.49
N THR A 391 12.84 20.04 -20.01
CA THR A 391 12.85 19.53 -18.63
C THR A 391 12.62 18.01 -18.61
N TYR A 392 12.87 17.39 -17.47
CA TYR A 392 12.77 15.96 -17.18
C TYR A 392 11.58 15.69 -16.24
N ALA A 393 10.57 16.55 -16.23
CA ALA A 393 9.50 16.51 -15.24
C ALA A 393 8.60 15.26 -15.31
N PHE A 394 8.52 14.58 -16.46
CA PHE A 394 7.73 13.36 -16.65
C PHE A 394 8.66 12.16 -16.74
N ASP A 395 8.63 11.25 -15.75
CA ASP A 395 9.40 10.00 -15.74
C ASP A 395 10.91 10.16 -16.04
N TYR A 396 11.47 11.32 -15.73
CA TYR A 396 12.84 11.71 -16.10
C TYR A 396 13.16 11.56 -17.60
N GLN A 397 12.17 11.77 -18.47
CA GLN A 397 12.36 11.86 -19.91
C GLN A 397 12.52 13.33 -20.34
N PRO A 398 13.52 13.67 -21.17
CA PRO A 398 13.71 15.03 -21.64
C PRO A 398 12.61 15.41 -22.63
N LEU A 399 11.80 16.40 -22.26
CA LEU A 399 10.70 16.92 -23.07
C LEU A 399 10.85 18.43 -23.26
N ALA A 400 10.80 18.86 -24.51
CA ALA A 400 10.94 20.26 -24.91
C ALA A 400 9.58 20.86 -25.26
N GLY A 401 9.32 22.07 -24.78
CA GLY A 401 8.10 22.80 -25.13
C GLY A 401 7.85 24.03 -24.24
N PRO A 402 6.73 24.73 -24.45
CA PRO A 402 6.30 25.84 -23.61
C PRO A 402 5.73 25.30 -22.29
N TRP A 403 6.60 24.93 -21.35
CA TRP A 403 6.20 24.27 -20.10
C TRP A 403 5.24 25.08 -19.22
N SER A 404 5.18 26.41 -19.38
CA SER A 404 4.17 27.27 -18.74
C SER A 404 2.72 26.96 -19.16
N GLU A 405 2.51 26.26 -20.28
CA GLU A 405 1.18 25.77 -20.70
C GLU A 405 0.82 24.40 -20.08
N VAL A 406 1.82 23.71 -19.52
CA VAL A 406 1.70 22.36 -18.95
C VAL A 406 1.56 22.43 -17.43
N VAL A 407 2.40 23.25 -16.76
CA VAL A 407 2.41 23.47 -15.31
C VAL A 407 2.58 24.95 -15.00
N ASP A 408 2.15 25.40 -13.82
CA ASP A 408 2.25 26.82 -13.42
C ASP A 408 3.60 27.13 -12.76
N GLY A 409 4.22 26.16 -12.08
CA GLY A 409 5.56 26.30 -11.51
C GLY A 409 6.23 24.98 -11.20
N PHE A 410 7.52 25.06 -10.87
CA PHE A 410 8.34 23.90 -10.50
C PHE A 410 9.03 24.08 -9.15
N LEU A 411 9.05 23.02 -8.36
CA LEU A 411 9.92 22.86 -7.21
C LEU A 411 11.09 21.95 -7.56
N PHE A 412 12.30 22.48 -7.56
CA PHE A 412 13.52 21.77 -7.90
C PHE A 412 14.26 21.27 -6.66
N LEU A 413 14.70 20.01 -6.72
CA LEU A 413 15.56 19.37 -5.74
C LEU A 413 16.90 19.02 -6.40
N LYS A 414 18.01 19.50 -5.83
CA LYS A 414 19.35 19.23 -6.37
C LYS A 414 19.68 17.73 -6.42
N SER A 415 19.14 16.96 -5.47
CA SER A 415 19.23 15.51 -5.45
C SER A 415 17.97 14.91 -4.82
N VAL A 416 17.51 13.78 -5.35
CA VAL A 416 16.42 12.96 -4.78
C VAL A 416 16.94 11.64 -4.21
N ASN A 417 16.20 11.07 -3.27
CA ASN A 417 16.47 9.77 -2.66
C ASN A 417 15.18 8.93 -2.62
N PRO A 418 15.28 7.58 -2.60
CA PRO A 418 14.12 6.72 -2.47
C PRO A 418 13.37 6.93 -1.15
N PRO A 419 12.05 6.66 -1.10
CA PRO A 419 11.26 6.75 0.11
C PRO A 419 11.75 5.77 1.18
N HIS A 420 11.64 6.18 2.44
CA HIS A 420 11.91 5.32 3.58
C HIS A 420 10.63 4.56 3.94
N TRP A 421 10.63 3.25 3.74
CA TRP A 421 9.46 2.42 4.06
C TRP A 421 9.34 2.19 5.56
N LEU A 422 8.11 2.22 6.06
CA LEU A 422 7.81 1.77 7.41
C LEU A 422 8.15 0.28 7.55
N ALA A 423 8.77 -0.10 8.68
CA ALA A 423 9.10 -1.50 8.93
C ALA A 423 7.83 -2.33 9.03
N ALA A 424 7.86 -3.57 8.51
CA ALA A 424 6.70 -4.48 8.43
C ALA A 424 6.05 -4.86 9.78
N ASP A 425 6.57 -4.39 10.92
CA ASP A 425 6.01 -4.61 12.27
C ASP A 425 5.85 -3.31 13.09
N SER A 426 5.97 -2.13 12.46
CA SER A 426 5.97 -0.85 13.20
C SER A 426 4.58 -0.25 13.46
N THR A 427 3.50 -0.79 12.90
CA THR A 427 2.12 -0.32 13.15
C THR A 427 1.43 -1.01 14.33
N ALA A 428 1.98 -2.12 14.85
CA ALA A 428 1.45 -2.79 16.05
C ALA A 428 2.01 -2.21 17.36
N ALA A 429 3.07 -1.38 17.31
CA ALA A 429 3.73 -0.86 18.49
C ALA A 429 4.02 0.64 18.34
N ARG A 430 3.09 1.45 18.88
CA ARG A 430 3.14 2.91 19.15
C ARG A 430 2.41 3.79 18.14
N LEU A 431 1.22 4.23 18.55
CA LEU A 431 0.87 5.64 18.77
C LEU A 431 -0.47 5.72 19.55
N ASP A 432 -0.45 5.25 20.80
CA ASP A 432 -1.31 5.82 21.84
C ASP A 432 -0.38 6.66 22.73
N THR A 433 -0.21 7.92 22.35
CA THR A 433 0.41 8.93 23.21
C THR A 433 -0.64 9.97 23.58
N THR A 434 -1.68 9.52 24.25
CA THR A 434 -2.24 10.29 25.37
C THR A 434 -1.65 9.70 26.64
N ALA A 435 -0.58 10.31 27.12
CA ALA A 435 -0.01 10.02 28.43
C ALA A 435 -1.02 10.43 29.51
N ALA A 436 -1.96 9.54 29.82
CA ALA A 436 -2.53 9.40 31.15
C ALA A 436 -1.72 8.29 31.85
N GLY A 437 -1.24 8.57 33.05
CA GLY A 437 -0.19 7.82 33.74
C GLY A 437 -0.37 6.30 33.76
N ALA A 438 0.74 5.58 33.60
CA ALA A 438 0.83 4.15 33.81
C ALA A 438 0.47 3.81 35.26
N VAL A 439 -0.70 3.20 35.45
CA VAL A 439 -1.02 2.41 36.64
C VAL A 439 -1.02 0.96 36.20
N ALA A 440 -0.10 0.16 36.73
CA ALA A 440 -0.12 -1.29 36.55
C ALA A 440 -1.46 -1.84 37.05
N GLN A 441 -2.34 -2.27 36.15
CA GLN A 441 -3.60 -2.88 36.54
C GLN A 441 -3.35 -4.31 37.05
N VAL A 442 -3.75 -4.55 38.29
CA VAL A 442 -3.92 -5.88 38.88
C VAL A 442 -5.02 -6.60 38.08
N PRO A 443 -4.85 -7.86 37.65
CA PRO A 443 -5.89 -8.59 36.94
C PRO A 443 -7.18 -8.67 37.80
N PRO A 444 -8.37 -8.56 37.17
CA PRO A 444 -9.63 -8.60 37.89
C PRO A 444 -9.81 -9.96 38.62
N PRO A 445 -10.52 -9.98 39.77
CA PRO A 445 -10.73 -11.21 40.53
C PRO A 445 -11.40 -12.29 39.67
N GLY A 446 -10.77 -13.47 39.54
CA GLY A 446 -11.32 -14.61 38.80
C GLY A 446 -10.82 -14.78 37.35
N SER A 447 -9.91 -13.92 36.88
CA SER A 447 -9.20 -14.08 35.59
C SER A 447 -8.55 -15.47 35.46
N LEU A 448 -8.80 -16.16 34.35
CA LEU A 448 -8.16 -17.42 33.94
C LEU A 448 -6.77 -17.17 33.32
N SER A 449 -6.42 -15.90 33.05
CA SER A 449 -5.09 -15.51 32.62
C SER A 449 -4.06 -15.91 33.69
N PRO A 450 -3.05 -16.74 33.40
CA PRO A 450 -2.05 -17.11 34.38
C PRO A 450 -1.20 -15.87 34.71
N ALA A 451 -1.34 -15.34 35.92
CA ALA A 451 -0.51 -14.24 36.39
C ALA A 451 0.97 -14.63 36.33
N LEU A 452 1.81 -13.76 35.77
CA LEU A 452 3.26 -13.89 35.79
C LEU A 452 3.76 -13.93 37.24
N GLY A 453 4.09 -15.12 37.75
CA GLY A 453 4.92 -15.25 38.97
C GLY A 453 4.45 -16.20 40.09
N GLN A 454 3.40 -17.01 39.95
CA GLN A 454 3.09 -18.05 40.95
C GLN A 454 2.93 -19.42 40.31
N SER A 455 4.05 -20.13 40.17
CA SER A 455 4.09 -21.56 39.90
C SER A 455 3.93 -22.33 41.22
N ALA A 456 2.77 -22.95 41.40
CA ALA A 456 2.60 -24.11 42.28
C ALA A 456 1.72 -25.16 41.56
N PRO A 457 1.96 -26.45 41.84
CA PRO A 457 2.06 -27.46 40.81
C PRO A 457 0.75 -28.26 40.65
N THR A 458 0.37 -28.58 39.41
CA THR A 458 -0.60 -29.66 39.19
C THR A 458 -0.23 -30.46 37.94
N VAL A 459 0.54 -31.51 38.20
CA VAL A 459 0.52 -32.83 37.57
C VAL A 459 0.36 -32.88 36.05
N ARG A 460 1.49 -32.78 35.34
CA ARG A 460 1.73 -33.71 34.23
C ARG A 460 2.68 -34.80 34.70
N ARG A 461 2.14 -36.02 34.76
CA ARG A 461 2.88 -37.25 35.00
C ARG A 461 3.93 -37.39 33.91
N VAL A 462 5.18 -37.27 34.35
CA VAL A 462 6.40 -37.44 33.58
C VAL A 462 6.49 -38.90 33.14
N VAL A 463 6.46 -39.16 31.84
CA VAL A 463 7.27 -40.26 31.29
C VAL A 463 8.67 -39.66 31.16
N ARG A 464 9.56 -40.12 32.05
CA ARG A 464 10.92 -39.63 32.14
C ARG A 464 11.66 -40.01 30.87
N VAL A 465 12.09 -39.01 30.11
CA VAL A 465 13.41 -39.05 29.48
C VAL A 465 14.18 -37.89 30.11
N ALA A 466 15.43 -38.17 30.45
CA ALA A 466 16.20 -37.56 31.53
C ALA A 466 16.40 -36.03 31.45
N ASP A 467 16.64 -35.45 32.63
CA ASP A 467 17.19 -34.12 32.90
C ASP A 467 18.12 -33.58 31.80
N VAL A 468 17.87 -32.34 31.33
CA VAL A 468 18.90 -31.30 31.33
C VAL A 468 18.27 -29.90 31.32
N SER A 469 18.52 -29.12 32.37
CA SER A 469 18.65 -27.66 32.29
C SER A 469 19.76 -27.32 31.28
N GLY A 470 19.45 -26.81 30.07
CA GLY A 470 20.50 -26.78 29.03
C GLY A 470 20.36 -25.87 27.82
N LEU A 471 19.40 -24.95 27.74
CA LEU A 471 19.39 -23.96 26.64
C LEU A 471 20.50 -22.93 26.87
N ARG A 472 21.56 -22.99 26.05
CA ARG A 472 22.64 -21.99 26.04
C ARG A 472 22.60 -21.18 24.75
N THR A 473 22.94 -19.90 24.83
CA THR A 473 23.07 -19.08 23.62
C THR A 473 24.40 -19.39 22.94
N VAL A 474 24.35 -20.08 21.81
CA VAL A 474 25.52 -20.31 20.96
C VAL A 474 25.71 -19.08 20.08
N ARG A 475 26.86 -18.43 20.20
CA ARG A 475 27.26 -17.31 19.36
C ARG A 475 28.28 -17.79 18.34
N GLY A 476 28.28 -17.22 17.15
CA GLY A 476 29.20 -17.60 16.12
C GLY A 476 29.36 -16.58 15.03
N VAL A 477 30.30 -16.85 14.12
CA VAL A 477 30.58 -16.04 12.94
C VAL A 477 30.70 -16.94 11.71
N VAL A 478 30.11 -16.50 10.60
CA VAL A 478 30.16 -17.18 9.31
C VAL A 478 31.14 -16.44 8.41
N LEU A 479 32.16 -17.15 7.94
CA LEU A 479 33.27 -16.60 7.15
C LEU A 479 33.45 -17.37 5.83
N ASP A 480 34.09 -16.75 4.84
CA ASP A 480 34.59 -17.41 3.63
C ASP A 480 35.99 -18.02 3.89
N PRO A 481 36.57 -18.82 2.97
CA PRO A 481 37.90 -19.41 3.15
C PRO A 481 39.04 -18.38 3.20
N ARG A 482 38.77 -17.13 2.81
CA ARG A 482 39.69 -15.99 2.92
C ARG A 482 39.47 -15.21 4.23
N ARG A 483 38.68 -15.75 5.17
CA ARG A 483 38.32 -15.18 6.47
C ARG A 483 37.54 -13.87 6.40
N ARG A 484 36.81 -13.61 5.31
CA ARG A 484 35.90 -12.46 5.20
C ARG A 484 34.50 -12.85 5.68
N PRO A 485 33.75 -11.95 6.33
CA PRO A 485 32.38 -12.21 6.73
C PRO A 485 31.48 -12.61 5.57
N VAL A 486 30.63 -13.61 5.79
CA VAL A 486 29.53 -13.95 4.89
C VAL A 486 28.25 -13.38 5.50
N PRO A 487 27.78 -12.21 5.03
CA PRO A 487 26.62 -11.54 5.61
C PRO A 487 25.34 -12.35 5.35
N TYR A 488 24.39 -12.26 6.28
CA TYR A 488 23.03 -12.79 6.13
C TYR A 488 22.94 -14.30 5.87
N ALA A 489 23.97 -15.07 6.25
CA ALA A 489 23.92 -16.53 6.20
C ALA A 489 22.83 -17.07 7.15
N ALA A 490 22.01 -17.99 6.64
CA ALA A 490 20.99 -18.66 7.44
C ALA A 490 21.63 -19.77 8.28
N VAL A 491 21.32 -19.82 9.58
CA VAL A 491 21.78 -20.84 10.53
C VAL A 491 20.57 -21.55 11.10
N VAL A 492 20.33 -22.79 10.69
CA VAL A 492 19.08 -23.53 10.95
C VAL A 492 19.33 -24.86 11.64
N LEU A 493 18.35 -25.33 12.41
CA LEU A 493 18.33 -26.70 12.95
C LEU A 493 17.70 -27.63 11.90
N PRO A 494 18.42 -28.63 11.39
CA PRO A 494 17.87 -29.54 10.38
C PRO A 494 16.62 -30.26 10.88
N GLY A 495 15.55 -30.22 10.08
CA GLY A 495 14.26 -30.88 10.41
C GLY A 495 13.42 -30.13 11.46
N ARG A 496 13.76 -28.90 11.82
CA ARG A 496 12.96 -28.03 12.69
C ARG A 496 12.80 -26.63 12.06
N SER A 497 11.69 -25.96 12.35
CA SER A 497 11.43 -24.56 11.95
C SER A 497 12.15 -23.53 12.84
N GLN A 498 13.23 -23.92 13.53
CA GLN A 498 14.03 -23.05 14.38
C GLN A 498 15.36 -22.71 13.70
N GLY A 499 15.77 -21.45 13.78
CA GLY A 499 17.01 -20.93 13.22
C GLY A 499 17.15 -19.43 13.44
N THR A 500 18.27 -18.87 12.98
CA THR A 500 18.54 -17.43 12.98
C THR A 500 19.27 -17.05 11.69
N VAL A 501 19.44 -15.74 11.46
CA VAL A 501 20.18 -15.20 10.31
C VAL A 501 21.35 -14.39 10.85
N ALA A 502 22.52 -14.54 10.23
CA ALA A 502 23.70 -13.76 10.58
C ALA A 502 23.56 -12.29 10.19
N ASP A 503 24.22 -11.38 10.91
CA ASP A 503 24.23 -9.95 10.58
C ASP A 503 25.15 -9.62 9.39
N ALA A 504 25.30 -8.33 9.08
CA ALA A 504 26.18 -7.83 8.01
C ALA A 504 27.67 -8.16 8.23
N ASN A 505 28.07 -8.47 9.47
CA ASN A 505 29.42 -8.91 9.84
C ASN A 505 29.51 -10.44 9.98
N GLY A 506 28.51 -11.17 9.50
CA GLY A 506 28.46 -12.63 9.53
C GLY A 506 28.23 -13.21 10.93
N ARG A 507 27.90 -12.40 11.95
CA ARG A 507 27.74 -12.89 13.33
C ARG A 507 26.31 -13.33 13.60
N PHE A 508 26.14 -14.37 14.40
CA PHE A 508 24.84 -14.90 14.79
C PHE A 508 24.81 -15.31 16.26
N ALA A 509 23.60 -15.38 16.83
CA ALA A 509 23.35 -15.91 18.16
C ALA A 509 22.06 -16.75 18.13
N LEU A 510 22.11 -17.98 18.67
CA LEU A 510 20.99 -18.91 18.65
C LEU A 510 20.93 -19.70 19.97
N PRO A 511 19.82 -19.67 20.73
CA PRO A 511 19.65 -20.48 21.93
C PRO A 511 19.44 -21.95 21.56
N LEU A 512 20.37 -22.82 21.95
CA LEU A 512 20.41 -24.24 21.59
C LEU A 512 20.61 -25.13 22.81
N PRO A 513 19.98 -26.31 22.85
CA PRO A 513 20.24 -27.30 23.88
C PRO A 513 21.51 -28.08 23.55
N GLY A 514 22.53 -28.04 24.41
CA GLY A 514 23.74 -28.87 24.24
C GLY A 514 24.39 -28.81 22.84
N PRO A 515 25.26 -29.77 22.48
CA PRO A 515 25.86 -29.81 21.15
C PRO A 515 24.79 -30.24 20.13
N THR A 516 24.24 -29.27 19.42
CA THR A 516 23.19 -29.43 18.41
C THR A 516 23.80 -29.26 17.02
N ARG A 517 23.37 -30.12 16.08
CA ARG A 517 23.77 -30.01 14.67
C ARG A 517 23.05 -28.83 14.03
N LEU A 518 23.80 -27.98 13.34
CA LEU A 518 23.34 -26.81 12.60
C LEU A 518 23.66 -26.96 11.12
N GLN A 519 22.78 -26.44 10.29
CA GLN A 519 23.00 -26.25 8.86
C GLN A 519 23.14 -24.75 8.60
N VAL A 520 24.23 -24.37 7.92
CA VAL A 520 24.53 -22.99 7.59
C VAL A 520 24.62 -22.85 6.09
N SER A 521 23.84 -21.93 5.52
CA SER A 521 23.79 -21.69 4.08
C SER A 521 23.80 -20.20 3.76
N SER A 522 24.39 -19.86 2.61
CA SER A 522 24.34 -18.53 2.01
C SER A 522 24.45 -18.66 0.50
N LEU A 523 23.84 -17.73 -0.23
CA LEU A 523 23.82 -17.75 -1.70
C LEU A 523 25.25 -17.65 -2.25
N GLY A 524 25.61 -18.55 -3.18
CA GLY A 524 26.97 -18.64 -3.73
C GLY A 524 27.94 -19.51 -2.91
N TYR A 525 27.46 -20.21 -1.89
CA TYR A 525 28.25 -21.09 -1.02
C TYR A 525 27.61 -22.48 -0.87
N ASN A 526 28.45 -23.50 -0.64
CA ASN A 526 27.99 -24.84 -0.30
C ASN A 526 27.35 -24.86 1.10
N LEU A 527 26.32 -25.70 1.28
CA LEU A 527 25.70 -25.94 2.58
C LEU A 527 26.73 -26.55 3.54
N ALA A 528 27.01 -25.87 4.65
CA ALA A 528 27.84 -26.41 5.72
C ALA A 528 26.98 -27.04 6.81
N THR A 529 27.38 -28.20 7.32
CA THR A 529 26.77 -28.81 8.50
C THR A 529 27.80 -28.84 9.63
N VAL A 530 27.50 -28.18 10.74
CA VAL A 530 28.43 -27.99 11.87
C VAL A 530 27.76 -28.38 13.19
N GLN A 531 28.56 -28.76 14.18
CA GLN A 531 28.06 -29.07 15.54
C GLN A 531 28.29 -27.85 16.44
N SER A 532 27.31 -27.44 17.23
CA SER A 532 27.50 -26.36 18.19
C SER A 532 28.47 -26.78 19.33
N PRO A 533 29.33 -25.86 19.81
CA PRO A 533 30.35 -26.17 20.81
C PRO A 533 29.70 -26.43 22.16
N LEU A 534 30.33 -27.29 22.98
CA LEU A 534 29.87 -27.71 24.31
C LEU A 534 29.95 -26.61 25.39
N GLY A 535 30.80 -25.60 25.21
CA GLY A 535 30.97 -24.45 26.12
C GLY A 535 30.46 -23.12 25.55
N ASN A 536 30.88 -22.00 26.13
CA ASN A 536 30.56 -20.63 25.67
C ASN A 536 31.48 -20.13 24.55
N GLU A 537 32.16 -21.05 23.86
CA GLU A 537 33.09 -20.72 22.79
C GLU A 537 32.32 -20.20 21.56
N GLU A 538 32.92 -19.26 20.84
CA GLU A 538 32.33 -18.70 19.63
C GLU A 538 32.50 -19.68 18.46
N LEU A 539 31.39 -20.11 17.87
CA LEU A 539 31.38 -21.04 16.74
C LEU A 539 31.78 -20.33 15.44
N THR A 540 32.95 -20.66 14.90
CA THR A 540 33.34 -20.18 13.57
C THR A 540 32.92 -21.18 12.49
N VAL A 541 32.13 -20.73 11.52
CA VAL A 541 31.67 -21.54 10.39
C VAL A 541 32.29 -21.01 9.11
N VAL A 542 33.06 -21.83 8.41
CA VAL A 542 33.64 -21.44 7.11
C VAL A 542 32.80 -22.03 5.99
N LEU A 543 32.16 -21.17 5.19
CA LEU A 543 31.41 -21.57 4.01
C LEU A 543 32.34 -21.59 2.79
N THR A 544 32.40 -22.71 2.08
CA THR A 544 33.17 -22.81 0.82
C THR A 544 32.33 -22.27 -0.34
N PRO A 545 32.83 -21.34 -1.16
CA PRO A 545 32.13 -20.86 -2.35
C PRO A 545 31.73 -22.03 -3.25
N ALA A 546 30.49 -22.02 -3.71
CA ALA A 546 29.98 -22.93 -4.71
C ALA A 546 29.97 -22.18 -6.04
N ALA A 547 30.88 -22.54 -6.95
CA ALA A 547 30.80 -22.07 -8.33
C ALA A 547 29.67 -22.85 -9.01
N TYR A 548 28.51 -22.23 -9.14
CA TYR A 548 27.47 -22.76 -10.02
C TYR A 548 27.91 -22.51 -11.45
N ALA A 549 28.56 -23.50 -12.07
CA ALA A 549 28.47 -23.63 -13.51
C ALA A 549 27.03 -24.05 -13.79
N LEU A 550 26.19 -23.13 -14.26
CA LEU A 550 24.89 -23.51 -14.78
C LEU A 550 25.16 -24.43 -15.97
N ASP A 551 24.79 -25.70 -15.84
CA ASP A 551 24.70 -26.59 -16.99
C ASP A 551 23.82 -25.91 -18.03
N ALA A 552 24.28 -25.90 -19.28
CA ALA A 552 23.48 -25.36 -20.38
C ALA A 552 22.09 -26.00 -20.32
N VAL A 553 21.05 -25.16 -20.28
CA VAL A 553 19.66 -25.61 -20.33
C VAL A 553 19.46 -26.33 -21.66
N ARG A 554 19.61 -27.66 -21.64
CA ARG A 554 19.09 -28.51 -22.70
C ARG A 554 17.59 -28.56 -22.48
N VAL A 555 16.86 -27.76 -23.24
CA VAL A 555 15.42 -27.95 -23.41
C VAL A 555 15.27 -29.33 -24.05
N ALA A 556 15.04 -30.36 -23.22
CA ALA A 556 14.61 -31.64 -23.70
C ALA A 556 13.30 -31.41 -24.46
N GLY A 557 13.23 -31.83 -25.73
CA GLY A 557 12.11 -31.59 -26.65
C GLY A 557 10.78 -32.27 -26.26
N SER A 558 10.60 -32.59 -24.99
CA SER A 558 9.35 -33.08 -24.43
C SER A 558 8.52 -31.90 -23.91
N ALA A 559 7.26 -31.82 -24.35
CA ALA A 559 6.30 -30.84 -23.88
C ALA A 559 6.26 -30.78 -22.34
N PRO A 560 6.03 -29.58 -21.75
CA PRO A 560 5.89 -29.47 -20.29
C PRO A 560 4.79 -30.41 -19.78
N PRO A 561 4.94 -30.99 -18.58
CA PRO A 561 3.95 -31.90 -18.02
C PRO A 561 2.59 -31.21 -17.96
N THR A 562 1.56 -31.91 -18.43
CA THR A 562 0.20 -31.37 -18.39
C THR A 562 -0.22 -31.08 -16.94
N PRO A 563 -1.18 -30.17 -16.71
CA PRO A 563 -1.73 -29.91 -15.38
C PRO A 563 -2.15 -31.20 -14.64
N GLU A 564 -2.65 -32.19 -15.38
CA GLU A 564 -3.00 -33.51 -14.85
C GLU A 564 -1.80 -34.27 -14.29
N VAL A 565 -0.65 -34.25 -14.98
CA VAL A 565 0.59 -34.88 -14.52
C VAL A 565 1.13 -34.17 -13.28
N ILE A 566 1.02 -32.83 -13.25
CA ILE A 566 1.39 -32.03 -12.08
C ILE A 566 0.51 -32.40 -10.88
N LEU A 567 -0.81 -32.47 -11.06
CA LEU A 567 -1.76 -32.87 -10.01
C LEU A 567 -1.49 -34.29 -9.51
N LYS A 568 -1.25 -35.26 -10.41
CA LYS A 568 -0.86 -36.63 -10.03
C LYS A 568 0.43 -36.65 -9.20
N ASN A 569 1.40 -35.80 -9.54
CA ASN A 569 2.62 -35.67 -8.76
C ASN A 569 2.39 -35.02 -7.39
N VAL A 570 1.54 -33.99 -7.29
CA VAL A 570 1.17 -33.37 -6.01
C VAL A 570 0.48 -34.39 -5.09
N VAL A 571 -0.48 -35.15 -5.62
CA VAL A 571 -1.18 -36.21 -4.89
C VAL A 571 -0.21 -37.29 -4.43
N LYS A 572 0.72 -37.72 -5.29
CA LYS A 572 1.76 -38.71 -4.95
C LYS A 572 2.64 -38.28 -3.77
N HIS A 573 2.86 -36.98 -3.59
CA HIS A 573 3.75 -36.44 -2.56
C HIS A 573 3.03 -35.93 -1.31
N ILE A 574 1.71 -36.15 -1.17
CA ILE A 574 0.96 -35.83 0.06
C ILE A 574 1.65 -36.35 1.34
N PRO A 575 2.17 -37.58 1.40
CA PRO A 575 2.82 -38.10 2.61
C PRO A 575 4.08 -37.33 3.05
N VAL A 576 4.70 -36.59 2.13
CA VAL A 576 5.91 -35.81 2.35
C VAL A 576 5.60 -34.32 2.55
N ASN A 577 4.53 -33.84 1.91
CA ASN A 577 4.17 -32.42 1.88
C ASN A 577 3.32 -31.98 3.09
N TYR A 578 2.73 -32.91 3.84
CA TYR A 578 1.84 -32.61 4.97
C TYR A 578 2.29 -33.32 6.25
N GLU A 579 2.07 -32.67 7.40
CA GLU A 579 2.39 -33.24 8.73
C GLU A 579 1.57 -34.51 8.97
N GLN A 580 2.24 -35.62 9.27
CA GLN A 580 1.60 -36.93 9.39
C GLN A 580 1.21 -37.27 10.84
N GLN A 581 1.37 -36.33 11.77
CA GLN A 581 1.03 -36.50 13.18
C GLN A 581 -0.06 -35.52 13.62
N ASP A 582 -1.00 -36.03 14.42
CA ASP A 582 -2.01 -35.21 15.07
C ASP A 582 -1.33 -34.25 16.04
N TYR A 583 -1.67 -32.98 15.94
CA TYR A 583 -1.22 -31.95 16.87
C TYR A 583 -2.32 -31.70 17.90
N ALA A 584 -1.97 -31.75 19.19
CA ALA A 584 -2.88 -31.38 20.26
C ALA A 584 -2.24 -30.38 21.22
N ALA A 585 -2.96 -29.32 21.56
CA ALA A 585 -2.50 -28.28 22.47
C ALA A 585 -3.61 -27.81 23.41
N GLU A 586 -3.22 -27.37 24.60
CA GLU A 586 -4.09 -26.54 25.44
C GLU A 586 -3.85 -25.08 25.05
N VAL A 587 -4.92 -24.40 24.69
CA VAL A 587 -4.90 -23.01 24.21
C VAL A 587 -5.77 -22.18 25.12
N TYR A 588 -5.17 -21.15 25.70
CA TYR A 588 -5.92 -20.06 26.32
C TYR A 588 -6.35 -19.09 25.22
N THR A 589 -7.62 -18.72 25.25
CA THR A 589 -8.23 -17.80 24.31
C THR A 589 -8.90 -16.69 25.11
N HIS A 590 -8.55 -15.45 24.81
CA HIS A 590 -9.24 -14.28 25.30
C HIS A 590 -9.97 -13.64 24.12
N ARG A 591 -11.29 -13.53 24.20
CA ARG A 591 -12.14 -12.98 23.14
C ARG A 591 -12.93 -11.82 23.69
N ARG A 592 -12.77 -10.68 23.02
CA ARG A 592 -13.50 -9.45 23.30
C ARG A 592 -14.40 -9.15 22.09
N LEU A 593 -15.70 -9.10 22.33
CA LEU A 593 -16.71 -8.67 21.38
C LEU A 593 -17.20 -7.29 21.80
N SER A 594 -16.83 -6.29 21.03
CA SER A 594 -17.27 -4.91 21.20
C SER A 594 -18.09 -4.50 19.98
N ASN A 595 -19.13 -3.71 20.21
CA ASN A 595 -19.71 -2.90 19.15
C ASN A 595 -19.23 -1.48 19.36
N PHE A 596 -18.25 -1.05 18.55
CA PHE A 596 -17.50 0.20 18.75
C PHE A 596 -16.90 0.27 20.17
N ASP A 597 -17.50 1.06 21.05
CA ASP A 597 -17.01 1.39 22.40
C ASP A 597 -17.71 0.60 23.51
N THR A 598 -18.81 -0.06 23.17
CA THR A 598 -19.59 -0.86 24.13
C THR A 598 -19.08 -2.29 24.11
N LEU A 599 -18.46 -2.71 25.21
CA LEU A 599 -18.08 -4.09 25.41
C LEU A 599 -19.34 -4.95 25.56
N ARG A 600 -19.66 -5.73 24.54
CA ARG A 600 -20.85 -6.58 24.51
C ARG A 600 -20.62 -7.90 25.23
N LEU A 601 -19.45 -8.49 25.03
CA LEU A 601 -19.08 -9.75 25.63
C LEU A 601 -17.54 -9.85 25.72
N GLU A 602 -17.01 -10.17 26.89
CA GLU A 602 -15.60 -10.50 27.08
C GLU A 602 -15.51 -11.86 27.75
N VAL A 603 -14.76 -12.77 27.15
CA VAL A 603 -14.67 -14.16 27.60
C VAL A 603 -13.25 -14.65 27.50
N GLU A 604 -12.81 -15.29 28.57
CA GLU A 604 -11.63 -16.14 28.58
C GLU A 604 -12.05 -17.60 28.50
N ALA A 605 -11.32 -18.40 27.75
CA ALA A 605 -11.52 -19.83 27.72
C ALA A 605 -10.20 -20.57 27.56
N VAL A 606 -10.01 -21.62 28.37
CA VAL A 606 -8.98 -22.62 28.15
C VAL A 606 -9.63 -23.76 27.37
N SER A 607 -9.12 -24.02 26.17
CA SER A 607 -9.63 -25.05 25.27
C SER A 607 -8.55 -26.09 24.96
N ARG A 608 -8.95 -27.32 24.64
CA ARG A 608 -8.09 -28.32 24.03
C ARG A 608 -8.30 -28.30 22.53
N LEU A 609 -7.28 -27.90 21.79
CA LEU A 609 -7.24 -27.94 20.34
C LEU A 609 -6.65 -29.27 19.90
N ARG A 610 -7.28 -29.93 18.94
CA ARG A 610 -6.74 -31.07 18.21
C ARG A 610 -6.82 -30.78 16.72
N VAL A 611 -5.69 -30.89 16.05
CA VAL A 611 -5.52 -30.74 14.60
C VAL A 611 -5.13 -32.13 14.07
N PRO A 612 -6.00 -32.78 13.27
CA PRO A 612 -5.69 -34.08 12.68
C PRO A 612 -4.52 -34.01 11.70
N ALA A 613 -3.76 -35.10 11.61
CA ALA A 613 -2.69 -35.32 10.64
C ALA A 613 -3.19 -35.32 9.19
N GLY A 614 -2.31 -34.95 8.26
CA GLY A 614 -2.47 -35.19 6.83
C GLY A 614 -3.02 -34.01 5.99
N PHE A 615 -3.22 -34.30 4.71
CA PHE A 615 -3.87 -33.37 3.77
C PHE A 615 -5.35 -33.21 4.12
N ARG A 616 -5.86 -31.97 4.03
CA ARG A 616 -7.25 -31.63 4.33
C ARG A 616 -7.86 -30.89 3.15
N HIS A 617 -9.02 -31.35 2.68
CA HIS A 617 -9.74 -30.67 1.63
C HIS A 617 -10.47 -29.44 2.20
N TYR A 618 -10.37 -28.27 1.55
CA TYR A 618 -10.95 -27.03 2.08
C TYR A 618 -12.48 -27.10 2.28
N THR A 619 -13.17 -28.00 1.57
CA THR A 619 -14.62 -28.26 1.69
C THR A 619 -15.01 -29.44 2.59
N ARG A 620 -14.08 -30.02 3.38
CA ARG A 620 -14.31 -31.25 4.18
C ARG A 620 -14.59 -32.52 3.36
N GLY A 621 -14.09 -32.56 2.12
CA GLY A 621 -14.30 -33.67 1.18
C GLY A 621 -15.73 -33.75 0.64
N LEU A 622 -16.01 -34.75 -0.21
CA LEU A 622 -17.37 -35.03 -0.66
C LEU A 622 -18.16 -35.60 0.54
N LEU A 623 -19.29 -34.98 0.90
CA LEU A 623 -20.16 -35.31 2.05
C LEU A 623 -19.72 -34.81 3.44
N GLY A 624 -18.60 -34.07 3.57
CA GLY A 624 -18.28 -33.36 4.80
C GLY A 624 -17.78 -34.22 5.97
N HIS A 625 -17.31 -35.45 5.69
CA HIS A 625 -16.94 -36.45 6.71
C HIS A 625 -15.44 -36.48 7.08
N GLU A 626 -14.61 -35.58 6.55
CA GLU A 626 -13.19 -35.52 6.91
C GLU A 626 -12.96 -34.93 8.31
N ALA A 627 -11.91 -35.40 9.01
CA ALA A 627 -11.58 -34.97 10.36
C ALA A 627 -11.12 -33.50 10.38
N ASP A 628 -11.81 -32.67 11.18
CA ASP A 628 -11.56 -31.23 11.29
C ASP A 628 -10.72 -30.88 12.54
N VAL A 629 -10.24 -29.64 12.58
CA VAL A 629 -9.71 -29.03 13.80
C VAL A 629 -10.81 -29.01 14.85
N PHE A 630 -10.60 -29.80 15.90
CA PHE A 630 -11.53 -29.90 17.02
C PHE A 630 -11.03 -29.03 18.16
N GLN A 631 -11.85 -28.05 18.57
CA GLN A 631 -11.58 -27.22 19.74
C GLN A 631 -12.63 -27.50 20.81
N GLU A 632 -12.20 -28.12 21.91
CA GLU A 632 -13.07 -28.41 23.05
C GLU A 632 -12.81 -27.40 24.17
N VAL A 633 -13.78 -26.56 24.50
CA VAL A 633 -13.67 -25.62 25.61
C VAL A 633 -13.70 -26.38 26.93
N LYS A 634 -12.62 -26.32 27.71
CA LYS A 634 -12.50 -27.00 29.01
C LYS A 634 -12.94 -26.11 30.16
N GLN A 635 -12.56 -24.85 30.13
CA GLN A 635 -12.98 -23.84 31.09
C GLN A 635 -13.31 -22.56 30.36
N ARG A 636 -14.34 -21.86 30.82
CA ARG A 636 -14.79 -20.59 30.24
C ARG A 636 -15.17 -19.63 31.37
N HIS A 637 -14.71 -18.40 31.30
CA HIS A 637 -15.06 -17.35 32.22
C HIS A 637 -15.47 -16.10 31.44
N VAL A 638 -16.64 -15.53 31.77
CA VAL A 638 -17.15 -14.32 31.13
C VAL A 638 -16.75 -13.14 32.01
N LEU A 639 -15.85 -12.30 31.50
CA LEU A 639 -15.33 -11.12 32.20
C LEU A 639 -16.31 -9.94 32.14
N ALA A 640 -17.08 -9.81 31.05
CA ALA A 640 -18.12 -8.78 30.91
C ALA A 640 -19.22 -9.21 29.92
N GLN A 641 -20.49 -8.82 30.15
CA GLN A 641 -21.59 -9.04 29.21
C GLN A 641 -22.68 -7.95 29.33
N GLN A 642 -23.12 -7.37 28.20
CA GLN A 642 -24.20 -6.36 28.15
C GLN A 642 -25.22 -6.64 27.02
N GLY A 643 -26.49 -6.88 27.39
CA GLY A 643 -27.64 -7.11 26.47
C GLY A 643 -28.35 -8.46 26.71
N GLN A 644 -29.53 -8.67 26.13
CA GLN A 644 -30.22 -9.97 26.22
C GLN A 644 -29.41 -11.09 25.54
N HIS A 645 -29.54 -12.31 26.08
CA HIS A 645 -28.82 -13.53 25.70
C HIS A 645 -28.57 -13.61 24.18
N VAL A 646 -27.33 -13.36 23.76
CA VAL A 646 -26.86 -13.80 22.44
C VAL A 646 -26.92 -15.32 22.45
N PRO A 647 -27.66 -15.98 21.54
CA PRO A 647 -27.65 -17.43 21.45
C PRO A 647 -26.23 -17.88 21.14
N LEU A 648 -25.52 -18.34 22.17
CA LEU A 648 -24.11 -18.77 22.14
C LEU A 648 -23.86 -20.03 21.28
N LEU A 649 -24.85 -20.48 20.50
CA LEU A 649 -24.80 -21.67 19.67
C LEU A 649 -23.94 -21.51 18.42
N HIS A 650 -23.64 -20.29 17.94
CA HIS A 650 -22.84 -20.09 16.73
C HIS A 650 -21.37 -19.71 16.97
N PHE A 651 -21.00 -19.29 18.18
CA PHE A 651 -19.66 -18.71 18.42
C PHE A 651 -18.57 -19.71 18.80
N LEU A 652 -18.93 -20.94 19.21
CA LEU A 652 -17.98 -22.04 19.52
C LEU A 652 -18.61 -23.44 19.34
N LYS A 653 -19.41 -23.69 18.29
CA LYS A 653 -19.88 -25.04 17.96
C LYS A 653 -19.60 -25.41 16.50
N ASN A 654 -18.49 -26.13 16.31
CA ASN A 654 -18.55 -27.41 15.60
C ASN A 654 -19.34 -28.36 16.53
N VAL A 655 -20.63 -28.61 16.28
CA VAL A 655 -21.40 -29.66 16.96
C VAL A 655 -22.13 -30.49 15.94
N GLY A 656 -21.85 -31.79 16.02
CA GLY A 656 -22.31 -32.86 15.13
C GLY A 656 -21.12 -33.72 14.77
#